data_AF-A0AAI9PMU8-F1
#
_entry.id   AF-A0AAI9PMU8-F1
#
_cell.length_a   1.000
_cell.length_b   1.000
_cell.length_c   1.000
_cell.angle_alpha   90.00
_cell.angle_beta   90.00
_cell.angle_gamma   90.00
#
_symmetry.space_group_name_H-M   'P 1'
#
loop_
_entity.id
_entity.type
_entity.pdbx_description
1 polymer ?
#
loop_
_entity_poly.entity_id
_entity_poly.type
_entity_poly.pdbx_seq_one_letter_code
_entity_poly.pdbx_strand_id
1 'polypeptide(L)'
;MGRLFLKKPADLNGYAEDRITQDTLPRYSTQAWSTQMPTGWMKSGVQLTVGYDELRHEVKQIYAYRVTNSLPPLAAPSELTYTRTKVLFWEDPDSNADTLDSDKLADEIHARMPVSRISIVDYLPARWNSVIMMDSPNPPRRFDSLRQIPISGVRPTHHTAWAANIMVDKANTGRGLQAADPYDMLNQSSPLAYGATLSQGRYKDRDGNLQSAFSVDIARPGWAQIRWNRECGGEMNHALGRVVGLTPFVEGQPLEFGGEYPDGLIWAASHPQPFDTARGVFRTWYAATDGFTIRSSDKPLRGRIDPQFYHKEINDYKEPADSQSCFSPYTNSNTRAIQQLLESTPTLRTVAGNPGYYLWDDTTRTYAPVAPNWKGAALQLKPDRMGIPVATVIGSLTSSESPGASMLFPPLFAASGNTFALEEIGTTSISYRGARYAARVRYADGSHRIFIIPKELPSKDRAYYFSFNLPIADKPVEVSLYRLQHPYVENGPRGLSPSDTLLSTQAITVPTSMPAVVTRGGDSRQEARTAMVSKLCTTQTCETESIDIAWHPDDESQLYFVAGRPSLGLTTPVGNPKDAPMRLEVMMKGPDGNQRVVVFRASRAVNTTADGYRLSPANYWTEPELLKDRLQHLYIWVHANDNTALPAGRYTMTDAVKLLDVHAVSGAGDRIVDRVKLNATFEKL
;
A
#
# COMPACT_ATOMS: atom_id res chain seq x y z
N MET A 1 -10.87 -17.09 23.26
CA MET A 1 -10.92 -15.67 22.88
C MET A 1 -10.96 -14.83 24.15
N GLY A 2 -10.39 -13.61 24.11
CA GLY A 2 -10.03 -12.82 25.29
C GLY A 2 -11.07 -11.79 25.74
N ARG A 3 -10.66 -10.93 26.68
CA ARG A 3 -11.41 -9.74 27.13
C ARG A 3 -10.66 -8.49 26.68
N LEU A 4 -11.39 -7.43 26.33
CA LEU A 4 -10.84 -6.10 26.04
C LEU A 4 -11.42 -5.10 27.04
N PHE A 5 -10.55 -4.25 27.60
CA PHE A 5 -11.01 -3.15 28.43
C PHE A 5 -11.51 -2.00 27.57
N LEU A 6 -12.61 -1.39 28.02
CA LEU A 6 -13.19 -0.21 27.38
C LEU A 6 -12.56 1.04 27.96
N LYS A 7 -12.12 1.96 27.10
CA LYS A 7 -11.78 3.33 27.45
C LYS A 7 -13.05 4.12 27.74
N LYS A 8 -13.04 4.87 28.84
CA LYS A 8 -14.13 5.79 29.19
C LYS A 8 -14.20 6.96 28.19
N PRO A 9 -15.34 7.66 28.08
CA PRO A 9 -15.50 8.74 27.10
C PRO A 9 -14.47 9.87 27.20
N ALA A 10 -14.01 10.18 28.43
CA ALA A 10 -12.98 11.19 28.66
C ALA A 10 -11.60 10.82 28.09
N ASP A 11 -11.36 9.53 27.84
CA ASP A 11 -10.09 8.97 27.37
C ASP A 11 -10.15 8.53 25.91
N LEU A 12 -11.20 8.93 25.17
CA LEU A 12 -11.27 8.69 23.73
C LEU A 12 -10.09 9.35 23.02
N ASN A 13 -9.54 8.63 22.04
CA ASN A 13 -8.51 9.17 21.16
C ASN A 13 -9.01 10.46 20.49
N GLY A 14 -8.15 11.46 20.41
CA GLY A 14 -8.43 12.71 19.70
C GLY A 14 -8.44 12.55 18.19
N TYR A 15 -8.51 13.68 17.48
CA TYR A 15 -8.31 13.69 16.03
C TYR A 15 -6.84 13.76 15.70
N ALA A 16 -6.43 13.23 14.55
CA ALA A 16 -5.08 13.49 14.03
C ALA A 16 -4.81 15.00 13.91
N GLU A 17 -5.84 15.77 13.55
CA GLU A 17 -5.78 17.22 13.36
C GLU A 17 -5.53 18.02 14.65
N ASP A 18 -5.67 17.44 15.85
CA ASP A 18 -5.32 18.10 17.12
C ASP A 18 -3.87 18.60 17.14
N ARG A 19 -2.99 18.02 16.31
CA ARG A 19 -1.56 18.35 16.26
C ARG A 19 -1.23 19.58 15.44
N ILE A 20 -2.05 19.88 14.43
CA ILE A 20 -1.84 20.99 13.49
C ILE A 20 -2.64 22.23 13.89
N THR A 21 -3.40 22.14 14.97
CA THR A 21 -4.17 23.23 15.56
C THR A 21 -3.64 23.62 16.94
N GLN A 22 -3.95 24.84 17.34
CA GLN A 22 -3.77 25.32 18.73
C GLN A 22 -5.07 25.24 19.54
N ASP A 23 -6.21 25.02 18.89
CA ASP A 23 -7.51 24.91 19.54
C ASP A 23 -7.80 23.48 19.99
N THR A 24 -8.56 23.36 21.07
CA THR A 24 -9.11 22.06 21.47
C THR A 24 -10.26 21.69 20.52
N LEU A 25 -10.07 20.65 19.71
CA LEU A 25 -11.13 20.16 18.83
C LEU A 25 -12.18 19.38 19.64
N PRO A 26 -13.49 19.53 19.32
CA PRO A 26 -14.55 18.82 20.00
C PRO A 26 -14.48 17.31 19.74
N ARG A 27 -14.26 16.52 20.80
CA ARG A 27 -14.15 15.04 20.70
C ARG A 27 -15.33 14.42 19.97
N TYR A 28 -15.06 13.31 19.27
CA TYR A 28 -16.07 12.55 18.52
C TYR A 28 -17.32 12.24 19.35
N SER A 29 -17.12 11.86 20.62
CA SER A 29 -18.20 11.65 21.57
C SER A 29 -17.74 12.04 22.97
N THR A 30 -18.68 12.45 23.81
CA THR A 30 -18.46 12.64 25.26
C THR A 30 -19.15 11.54 26.08
N GLN A 31 -19.77 10.56 25.43
CA GLN A 31 -20.58 9.51 26.06
C GLN A 31 -20.19 8.08 25.66
N ALA A 32 -19.51 7.91 24.53
CA ALA A 32 -19.15 6.59 24.03
C ALA A 32 -17.94 6.00 24.76
N TRP A 33 -18.06 4.75 25.17
CA TRP A 33 -16.92 3.92 25.55
C TRP A 33 -16.32 3.30 24.28
N SER A 34 -15.00 3.08 24.24
CA SER A 34 -14.35 2.51 23.05
C SER A 34 -13.27 1.48 23.38
N THR A 35 -13.00 0.59 22.45
CA THR A 35 -11.82 -0.26 22.46
C THR A 35 -11.41 -0.57 21.02
N GLN A 36 -10.15 -0.95 20.82
CA GLN A 36 -9.67 -1.39 19.51
C GLN A 36 -9.63 -2.91 19.48
N MET A 37 -10.46 -3.50 18.64
CA MET A 37 -10.50 -4.94 18.46
C MET A 37 -9.35 -5.41 17.56
N PRO A 38 -8.63 -6.49 17.91
CA PRO A 38 -7.66 -7.10 17.01
C PRO A 38 -8.33 -7.58 15.72
N THR A 39 -7.71 -7.35 14.57
CA THR A 39 -8.25 -7.74 13.26
C THR A 39 -8.49 -9.24 13.12
N GLY A 40 -7.71 -10.08 13.82
CA GLY A 40 -7.98 -11.53 13.88
C GLY A 40 -9.33 -11.93 14.51
N TRP A 41 -9.98 -11.01 15.22
CA TRP A 41 -11.32 -11.21 15.80
C TRP A 41 -12.44 -10.74 14.85
N MET A 42 -12.11 -10.02 13.77
CA MET A 42 -13.07 -9.55 12.77
C MET A 42 -13.38 -10.67 11.77
N LYS A 43 -14.08 -11.70 12.23
CA LYS A 43 -14.51 -12.86 11.42
C LYS A 43 -15.94 -13.27 11.72
N SER A 44 -16.55 -13.97 10.76
CA SER A 44 -17.91 -14.51 10.92
C SER A 44 -18.02 -15.42 12.15
N GLY A 45 -19.16 -15.37 12.83
CA GLY A 45 -19.45 -16.18 14.02
C GLY A 45 -18.86 -15.66 15.34
N VAL A 46 -18.15 -14.52 15.34
CA VAL A 46 -17.70 -13.89 16.58
C VAL A 46 -18.86 -13.18 17.29
N GLN A 47 -19.02 -13.48 18.57
CA GLN A 47 -19.95 -12.83 19.47
C GLN A 47 -19.22 -11.84 20.37
N LEU A 48 -19.75 -10.63 20.48
CA LEU A 48 -19.27 -9.58 21.37
C LEU A 48 -20.15 -9.52 22.60
N THR A 49 -19.54 -9.78 23.75
CA THR A 49 -20.17 -9.55 25.05
C THR A 49 -19.60 -8.30 25.68
N VAL A 50 -20.41 -7.25 25.80
CA VAL A 50 -20.04 -5.99 26.45
C VAL A 50 -20.67 -5.93 27.84
N GLY A 51 -19.90 -5.50 28.84
CA GLY A 51 -20.46 -5.34 30.18
C GLY A 51 -19.45 -4.98 31.26
N TYR A 52 -19.94 -4.82 32.48
CA TYR A 52 -19.15 -4.43 33.65
C TYR A 52 -19.55 -5.25 34.88
N ASP A 53 -18.64 -5.33 35.84
CA ASP A 53 -18.84 -5.97 37.13
C ASP A 53 -19.16 -4.90 38.18
N GLU A 54 -20.35 -4.96 38.77
CA GLU A 54 -20.75 -4.09 39.88
C GLU A 54 -20.56 -4.84 41.21
N LEU A 55 -19.64 -4.37 42.06
CA LEU A 55 -19.49 -4.89 43.42
C LEU A 55 -20.46 -4.18 44.36
N ARG A 56 -21.52 -4.89 44.77
CA ARG A 56 -22.42 -4.40 45.81
C ARG A 56 -21.94 -4.86 47.17
N HIS A 57 -21.30 -3.94 47.89
CA HIS A 57 -20.65 -4.20 49.18
C HIS A 57 -21.62 -4.70 50.26
N GLU A 58 -22.86 -4.20 50.24
CA GLU A 58 -23.93 -4.55 51.16
C GLU A 58 -24.38 -6.01 51.07
N VAL A 59 -24.35 -6.61 49.87
CA VAL A 59 -24.72 -8.00 49.63
C VAL A 59 -23.50 -8.90 49.33
N LYS A 60 -22.29 -8.34 49.38
CA LYS A 60 -21.03 -9.01 49.03
C LYS A 60 -21.09 -9.78 47.71
N GLN A 61 -21.78 -9.22 46.72
CA GLN A 61 -22.04 -9.88 45.44
C GLN A 61 -21.55 -9.01 44.28
N ILE A 62 -20.93 -9.67 43.30
CA ILE A 62 -20.57 -9.06 42.02
C ILE A 62 -21.71 -9.35 41.04
N TYR A 63 -22.36 -8.30 40.54
CA TYR A 63 -23.34 -8.40 39.48
C TYR A 63 -22.64 -8.16 38.15
N ALA A 64 -22.60 -9.18 37.31
CA ALA A 64 -22.10 -9.07 35.95
C ALA A 64 -23.24 -8.64 35.03
N TYR A 65 -23.25 -7.38 34.62
CA TYR A 65 -24.10 -6.93 33.52
C TYR A 65 -23.39 -7.25 32.22
N ARG A 66 -24.06 -7.95 31.30
CA ARG A 66 -23.50 -8.39 30.02
C ARG A 66 -24.58 -8.31 28.94
N VAL A 67 -24.27 -7.69 27.80
CA VAL A 67 -25.06 -7.75 26.57
C VAL A 67 -24.23 -8.44 25.52
N THR A 68 -24.76 -9.53 24.96
CA THR A 68 -24.09 -10.30 23.91
C THR A 68 -24.80 -10.07 22.59
N ASN A 69 -24.06 -9.59 21.59
CA ASN A 69 -24.53 -9.48 20.21
C ASN A 69 -23.49 -10.11 19.28
N SER A 70 -23.94 -10.73 18.20
CA SER A 70 -23.04 -11.14 17.11
C SER A 70 -22.50 -9.91 16.39
N LEU A 71 -21.29 -10.01 15.83
CA LEU A 71 -20.86 -9.05 14.81
C LEU A 71 -21.88 -9.04 13.65
N PRO A 72 -22.11 -7.88 13.01
CA PRO A 72 -22.87 -7.84 11.76
C PRO A 72 -22.17 -8.69 10.69
N PRO A 73 -22.89 -9.09 9.62
CA PRO A 73 -22.26 -9.73 8.47
C PRO A 73 -21.06 -8.91 7.99
N LEU A 74 -19.89 -9.53 7.97
CA LEU A 74 -18.67 -8.88 7.53
C LEU A 74 -18.53 -9.01 6.02
N ALA A 75 -18.08 -7.93 5.41
CA ALA A 75 -17.65 -7.87 4.02
C ALA A 75 -16.50 -8.84 3.73
N ALA A 76 -16.21 -9.05 2.45
CA ALA A 76 -15.06 -9.84 2.03
C ALA A 76 -13.74 -9.29 2.63
N PRO A 77 -12.82 -10.15 3.10
CA PRO A 77 -11.49 -9.74 3.50
C PRO A 77 -10.65 -9.46 2.23
N SER A 78 -10.99 -8.37 1.54
CA SER A 78 -10.35 -7.95 0.30
C SER A 78 -8.90 -7.57 0.55
N GLU A 79 -8.04 -7.93 -0.39
CA GLU A 79 -6.61 -7.68 -0.33
C GLU A 79 -6.22 -6.92 -1.60
N LEU A 80 -5.31 -5.97 -1.46
CA LEU A 80 -4.89 -5.13 -2.58
C LEU A 80 -3.36 -5.10 -2.66
N THR A 81 -2.83 -5.26 -3.88
CA THR A 81 -1.39 -5.10 -4.14
C THR A 81 -1.14 -3.83 -4.94
N TYR A 82 -0.39 -2.89 -4.36
CA TYR A 82 0.05 -1.69 -5.02
C TYR A 82 1.50 -1.84 -5.47
N THR A 83 1.70 -1.97 -6.77
CA THR A 83 3.02 -2.12 -7.38
C THR A 83 3.53 -0.76 -7.82
N ARG A 84 4.73 -0.35 -7.42
CA ARG A 84 5.33 0.91 -7.84
C ARG A 84 6.53 0.66 -8.75
N THR A 85 6.53 1.32 -9.90
CA THR A 85 7.62 1.29 -10.87
C THR A 85 8.15 2.69 -11.14
N LYS A 86 9.48 2.77 -11.30
CA LYS A 86 10.19 4.03 -11.55
C LYS A 86 11.00 3.85 -12.81
N VAL A 87 10.72 4.64 -13.84
CA VAL A 87 11.41 4.56 -15.14
C VAL A 87 12.25 5.81 -15.36
N LEU A 88 13.57 5.64 -15.36
CA LEU A 88 14.53 6.70 -15.61
C LEU A 88 15.08 6.56 -17.02
N PHE A 89 14.94 7.59 -17.84
CA PHE A 89 15.42 7.59 -19.22
C PHE A 89 16.73 8.36 -19.34
N TRP A 90 17.73 7.72 -19.95
CA TRP A 90 19.06 8.31 -20.21
C TRP A 90 19.73 8.90 -18.97
N GLU A 91 19.52 8.29 -17.81
CA GLU A 91 20.16 8.70 -16.56
C GLU A 91 21.28 7.74 -16.17
N ASP A 92 22.26 8.26 -15.43
CA ASP A 92 23.39 7.50 -14.92
C ASP A 92 22.93 6.38 -13.96
N PRO A 93 23.69 5.27 -13.86
CA PRO A 93 23.37 4.17 -12.93
C PRO A 93 23.14 4.63 -11.49
N ASP A 94 23.91 5.63 -11.05
CA ASP A 94 23.90 6.13 -9.66
C ASP A 94 22.87 7.24 -9.41
N SER A 95 22.04 7.59 -10.40
CA SER A 95 21.05 8.65 -10.24
C SER A 95 19.99 8.29 -9.20
N ASN A 96 19.72 9.21 -8.27
CA ASN A 96 18.79 8.98 -7.17
C ASN A 96 17.36 8.75 -7.68
N ALA A 97 16.74 7.61 -7.34
CA ALA A 97 15.35 7.28 -7.65
C ALA A 97 14.42 7.35 -6.43
N ASP A 98 14.83 8.01 -5.35
CA ASP A 98 14.05 8.16 -4.12
C ASP A 98 12.75 8.92 -4.38
N THR A 99 11.68 8.41 -3.78
CA THR A 99 10.34 9.01 -3.78
C THR A 99 9.72 8.76 -2.40
N LEU A 100 8.40 8.79 -2.24
CA LEU A 100 7.79 8.57 -0.91
C LEU A 100 8.18 7.20 -0.34
N ASP A 101 8.49 7.14 0.95
CA ASP A 101 8.80 5.88 1.63
C ASP A 101 7.62 4.90 1.56
N SER A 102 7.92 3.61 1.34
CA SER A 102 6.88 2.58 1.14
C SER A 102 6.14 2.21 2.43
N ASP A 103 6.78 2.31 3.59
CA ASP A 103 6.08 2.19 4.88
C ASP A 103 5.10 3.33 5.09
N LYS A 104 5.47 4.56 4.71
CA LYS A 104 4.56 5.71 4.74
C LYS A 104 3.41 5.57 3.75
N LEU A 105 3.69 5.17 2.52
CA LEU A 105 2.65 4.96 1.50
C LEU A 105 1.66 3.85 1.90
N ALA A 106 2.15 2.75 2.47
CA ALA A 106 1.31 1.65 2.94
C ALA A 106 0.33 2.10 4.03
N ASP A 107 0.81 2.89 5.02
CA ASP A 107 -0.04 3.45 6.07
C ASP A 107 -1.14 4.34 5.49
N GLU A 108 -0.78 5.25 4.58
CA GLU A 108 -1.72 6.20 3.99
C GLU A 108 -2.81 5.50 3.17
N ILE A 109 -2.44 4.47 2.38
CA ILE A 109 -3.43 3.70 1.60
C ILE A 109 -4.32 2.86 2.54
N HIS A 110 -3.73 2.16 3.51
CA HIS A 110 -4.48 1.31 4.45
C HIS A 110 -5.47 2.11 5.30
N ALA A 111 -5.12 3.34 5.67
CA ALA A 111 -5.99 4.23 6.44
C ALA A 111 -7.25 4.69 5.67
N ARG A 112 -7.28 4.57 4.34
CA ARG A 112 -8.33 5.12 3.48
C ARG A 112 -9.12 4.09 2.69
N MET A 113 -8.52 2.93 2.43
CA MET A 113 -9.16 1.86 1.67
C MET A 113 -9.83 0.85 2.60
N PRO A 114 -11.08 0.43 2.35
CA PRO A 114 -11.77 -0.59 3.13
C PRO A 114 -11.27 -2.00 2.75
N VAL A 115 -9.97 -2.25 2.93
CA VAL A 115 -9.31 -3.52 2.64
C VAL A 115 -8.83 -4.16 3.93
N SER A 116 -8.82 -5.49 3.95
CA SER A 116 -8.23 -6.26 5.06
C SER A 116 -6.71 -6.25 5.03
N ARG A 117 -6.11 -6.08 3.84
CA ARG A 117 -4.67 -6.06 3.62
C ARG A 117 -4.28 -5.20 2.42
N ILE A 118 -3.22 -4.41 2.56
CA ILE A 118 -2.51 -3.76 1.45
C ILE A 118 -1.06 -4.26 1.42
N SER A 119 -0.52 -4.51 0.22
CA SER A 119 0.89 -4.80 0.00
C SER A 119 1.48 -3.79 -0.98
N ILE A 120 2.55 -3.09 -0.58
CA ILE A 120 3.32 -2.21 -1.46
C ILE A 120 4.53 -2.99 -1.98
N VAL A 121 4.63 -3.08 -3.30
CA VAL A 121 5.71 -3.78 -4.00
C VAL A 121 6.50 -2.77 -4.82
N ASP A 122 7.72 -2.49 -4.39
CA ASP A 122 8.64 -1.66 -5.15
C ASP A 122 9.45 -2.48 -6.13
N TYR A 123 9.37 -2.11 -7.40
CA TYR A 123 10.33 -2.55 -8.40
C TYR A 123 11.64 -1.77 -8.25
N LEU A 124 12.75 -2.42 -8.58
CA LEU A 124 14.00 -1.70 -8.79
C LEU A 124 13.81 -0.66 -9.92
N PRO A 125 14.43 0.54 -9.81
CA PRO A 125 14.32 1.55 -10.84
C PRO A 125 14.75 1.03 -12.22
N ALA A 126 13.85 1.09 -13.19
CA ALA A 126 14.11 0.74 -14.58
C ALA A 126 14.93 1.86 -15.23
N ARG A 127 16.19 1.57 -15.58
CA ARG A 127 17.05 2.51 -16.31
C ARG A 127 17.07 2.15 -17.77
N TRP A 128 16.37 2.93 -18.58
CA TRP A 128 16.24 2.68 -20.00
C TRP A 128 17.01 3.74 -20.80
N ASN A 129 17.96 3.27 -21.60
CA ASN A 129 18.77 4.13 -22.47
C ASN A 129 18.13 4.33 -23.84
N SER A 130 16.91 3.81 -24.06
CA SER A 130 16.24 3.84 -25.33
C SER A 130 14.76 4.15 -25.15
N VAL A 131 14.21 4.96 -26.04
CA VAL A 131 12.76 5.18 -26.16
C VAL A 131 12.31 4.85 -27.58
N ILE A 132 11.04 4.52 -27.72
CA ILE A 132 10.37 4.35 -29.01
C ILE A 132 9.37 5.47 -29.16
N MET A 133 9.62 6.34 -30.13
CA MET A 133 8.68 7.40 -30.48
C MET A 133 7.83 6.96 -31.68
N MET A 134 6.56 7.33 -31.62
CA MET A 134 5.62 7.18 -32.72
C MET A 134 5.30 8.58 -33.21
N ASP A 135 5.44 8.82 -34.51
CA ASP A 135 5.23 10.14 -35.13
C ASP A 135 4.46 9.93 -36.45
N SER A 136 3.19 9.54 -36.31
CA SER A 136 2.34 9.22 -37.47
C SER A 136 2.30 10.42 -38.44
N PRO A 137 2.53 10.21 -39.75
CA PRO A 137 2.50 8.94 -40.49
C PRO A 137 3.84 8.18 -40.58
N ASN A 138 4.90 8.65 -39.93
CA ASN A 138 6.23 8.02 -39.98
C ASN A 138 6.27 6.72 -39.17
N PRO A 139 7.07 5.72 -39.60
CA PRO A 139 7.27 4.50 -38.83
C PRO A 139 7.86 4.81 -37.44
N PRO A 140 7.47 4.05 -36.39
CA PRO A 140 8.06 4.19 -35.07
C PRO A 140 9.60 4.07 -35.09
N ARG A 141 10.28 4.89 -34.31
CA ARG A 141 11.75 4.93 -34.28
C ARG A 141 12.27 4.82 -32.86
N ARG A 142 13.36 4.07 -32.73
CA ARG A 142 14.16 3.99 -31.50
C ARG A 142 15.09 5.20 -31.42
N PHE A 143 15.21 5.77 -30.23
CA PHE A 143 16.16 6.82 -29.90
C PHE A 143 16.94 6.44 -28.64
N ASP A 144 18.27 6.41 -28.75
CA ASP A 144 19.19 6.05 -27.67
C ASP A 144 19.74 7.28 -26.93
N SER A 145 19.39 8.49 -27.37
CA SER A 145 19.64 9.73 -26.63
C SER A 145 18.69 10.83 -27.04
N LEU A 146 18.45 11.77 -26.13
CA LEU A 146 17.66 12.98 -26.38
C LEU A 146 18.24 13.86 -27.52
N ARG A 147 19.54 13.76 -27.79
CA ARG A 147 20.22 14.49 -28.87
C ARG A 147 19.84 13.99 -30.26
N GLN A 148 19.42 12.72 -30.39
CA GLN A 148 18.99 12.14 -31.67
C GLN A 148 17.59 12.60 -32.10
N ILE A 149 16.85 13.29 -31.22
CA ILE A 149 15.45 13.65 -31.46
C ILE A 149 15.39 14.95 -32.28
N PRO A 150 14.78 14.94 -33.49
CA PRO A 150 14.93 16.03 -34.45
C PRO A 150 14.11 17.29 -34.12
N ILE A 151 13.13 17.21 -33.22
CA ILE A 151 12.17 18.30 -32.96
C ILE A 151 12.25 18.75 -31.49
N SER A 152 12.44 20.04 -31.25
CA SER A 152 12.29 20.66 -29.93
C SER A 152 10.81 20.74 -29.52
N GLY A 153 10.47 20.35 -28.30
CA GLY A 153 9.11 20.44 -27.75
C GLY A 153 8.27 19.16 -27.83
N VAL A 154 8.76 18.10 -28.48
CA VAL A 154 8.12 16.78 -28.44
C VAL A 154 8.44 16.09 -27.12
N ARG A 155 7.44 15.47 -26.48
CA ARG A 155 7.61 14.69 -25.24
C ARG A 155 8.14 13.30 -25.58
N PRO A 156 9.45 13.06 -25.44
CA PRO A 156 10.11 11.96 -26.15
C PRO A 156 9.89 10.60 -25.49
N THR A 157 9.61 10.58 -24.19
CA THR A 157 9.48 9.38 -23.37
C THR A 157 8.06 8.84 -23.30
N HIS A 158 7.08 9.63 -23.75
CA HIS A 158 5.66 9.46 -23.41
C HIS A 158 5.12 8.04 -23.69
N HIS A 159 5.30 7.52 -24.91
CA HIS A 159 4.79 6.20 -25.29
C HIS A 159 5.48 5.05 -24.56
N THR A 160 6.80 5.14 -24.41
CA THR A 160 7.61 4.10 -23.74
C THR A 160 7.37 4.11 -22.23
N ALA A 161 7.21 5.28 -21.62
CA ALA A 161 6.85 5.41 -20.22
C ALA A 161 5.46 4.82 -19.92
N TRP A 162 4.48 5.05 -20.82
CA TRP A 162 3.17 4.41 -20.73
C TRP A 162 3.23 2.90 -20.83
N ALA A 163 4.03 2.38 -21.78
CA ALA A 163 4.23 0.95 -21.94
C ALA A 163 4.79 0.33 -20.65
N ALA A 164 5.77 0.94 -20.01
CA ALA A 164 6.34 0.45 -18.75
C ALA A 164 5.27 0.21 -17.66
N ASN A 165 4.33 1.16 -17.54
CA ASN A 165 3.27 1.09 -16.54
C ASN A 165 2.29 -0.05 -16.80
N ILE A 166 1.66 0.01 -17.95
CA ILE A 166 0.53 -0.86 -18.29
C ILE A 166 1.01 -2.29 -18.51
N MET A 167 2.25 -2.47 -18.97
CA MET A 167 2.84 -3.80 -19.12
C MET A 167 3.17 -4.45 -17.79
N VAL A 168 3.56 -3.71 -16.75
CA VAL A 168 3.76 -4.31 -15.43
C VAL A 168 2.42 -4.77 -14.83
N ASP A 169 1.35 -3.98 -14.97
CA ASP A 169 0.00 -4.41 -14.60
C ASP A 169 -0.41 -5.67 -15.39
N LYS A 170 -0.28 -5.65 -16.72
CA LYS A 170 -0.65 -6.78 -17.57
C LYS A 170 0.20 -8.04 -17.30
N ALA A 171 1.48 -7.90 -16.98
CA ALA A 171 2.34 -9.02 -16.59
C ALA A 171 1.88 -9.65 -15.26
N ASN A 172 1.49 -8.83 -14.28
CA ASN A 172 1.01 -9.30 -12.98
C ASN A 172 -0.46 -9.77 -13.00
N THR A 173 -1.20 -9.49 -14.07
CA THR A 173 -2.60 -9.89 -14.25
C THR A 173 -2.81 -10.93 -15.36
N GLY A 174 -1.74 -11.49 -15.94
CA GLY A 174 -1.83 -12.58 -16.93
C GLY A 174 -2.33 -12.14 -18.30
N ARG A 175 -2.29 -10.84 -18.60
CA ARG A 175 -2.74 -10.22 -19.86
C ARG A 175 -1.59 -9.69 -20.73
N GLY A 176 -0.34 -9.83 -20.26
CA GLY A 176 0.83 -9.18 -20.84
C GLY A 176 1.24 -9.68 -22.22
N LEU A 177 0.99 -10.96 -22.55
CA LEU A 177 1.34 -11.49 -23.87
C LEU A 177 0.48 -10.88 -24.99
N GLN A 178 -0.73 -10.42 -24.68
CA GLN A 178 -1.57 -9.72 -25.66
C GLN A 178 -0.94 -8.35 -25.98
N ALA A 179 -0.18 -8.30 -27.06
CA ALA A 179 0.50 -7.09 -27.49
C ALA A 179 -0.52 -6.00 -27.88
N ALA A 180 -0.41 -4.83 -27.25
CA ALA A 180 -1.30 -3.69 -27.49
C ALA A 180 -0.47 -2.45 -27.84
N ASP A 181 -1.04 -1.47 -28.56
CA ASP A 181 -0.37 -0.18 -28.73
C ASP A 181 -0.78 0.79 -27.60
N PRO A 182 0.06 1.79 -27.27
CA PRO A 182 -0.20 2.65 -26.13
C PRO A 182 -1.54 3.39 -26.18
N TYR A 183 -2.06 3.74 -27.35
CA TYR A 183 -3.33 4.46 -27.45
C TYR A 183 -4.53 3.58 -27.12
N ASP A 184 -4.52 2.33 -27.60
CA ASP A 184 -5.52 1.33 -27.22
C ASP A 184 -5.45 1.00 -25.73
N MET A 185 -4.26 1.05 -25.13
CA MET A 185 -4.06 0.76 -23.71
C MET A 185 -4.60 1.82 -22.75
N LEU A 186 -4.63 3.11 -23.13
CA LEU A 186 -5.11 4.20 -22.26
C LEU A 186 -6.54 4.03 -21.75
N ASN A 187 -7.34 3.27 -22.50
CA ASN A 187 -8.74 3.00 -22.19
C ASN A 187 -8.96 1.57 -21.67
N GLN A 188 -7.88 0.81 -21.43
CA GLN A 188 -7.98 -0.54 -20.88
C GLN A 188 -7.88 -0.52 -19.37
N SER A 189 -8.99 -0.91 -18.75
CA SER A 189 -9.06 -1.25 -17.33
C SER A 189 -8.59 -2.67 -17.09
N SER A 190 -8.00 -2.95 -15.92
CA SER A 190 -7.92 -4.31 -15.40
C SER A 190 -9.34 -4.82 -15.12
N PRO A 191 -9.70 -6.04 -15.54
CA PRO A 191 -10.96 -6.68 -15.15
C PRO A 191 -10.89 -7.27 -13.73
N LEU A 192 -9.78 -7.08 -13.02
CA LEU A 192 -9.48 -7.72 -11.75
C LEU A 192 -9.27 -6.68 -10.64
N ALA A 193 -9.85 -6.94 -9.48
CA ALA A 193 -9.61 -6.23 -8.22
C ALA A 193 -8.43 -6.84 -7.43
N TYR A 194 -7.32 -7.11 -8.11
CA TYR A 194 -6.07 -7.58 -7.48
C TYR A 194 -5.27 -6.43 -6.86
N GLY A 195 -5.34 -5.27 -7.49
CA GLY A 195 -4.66 -4.06 -7.08
C GLY A 195 -4.22 -3.24 -8.28
N ALA A 196 -3.17 -2.45 -8.11
CA ALA A 196 -2.81 -1.44 -9.08
C ALA A 196 -1.31 -1.30 -9.30
N THR A 197 -0.91 -0.97 -10.52
CA THR A 197 0.45 -0.51 -10.81
C THR A 197 0.49 1.02 -10.85
N LEU A 198 1.34 1.63 -10.05
CA LEU A 198 1.71 3.03 -10.10
C LEU A 198 3.04 3.18 -10.82
N SER A 199 3.06 4.03 -11.84
CA SER A 199 4.31 4.41 -12.50
C SER A 199 4.66 5.85 -12.29
N GLN A 200 5.95 6.08 -12.06
CA GLN A 200 6.61 7.37 -12.12
C GLN A 200 7.77 7.27 -13.11
N GLY A 201 8.04 8.36 -13.79
CA GLY A 201 9.19 8.40 -14.68
C GLY A 201 9.72 9.81 -14.85
N ARG A 202 11.00 9.89 -15.20
CA ARG A 202 11.66 11.17 -15.48
C ARG A 202 12.85 10.97 -16.42
N TYR A 203 13.34 12.10 -16.92
CA TYR A 203 14.50 12.19 -17.80
C TYR A 203 15.18 13.56 -17.61
N LYS A 204 16.45 13.68 -17.98
CA LYS A 204 17.13 14.97 -18.08
C LYS A 204 16.91 15.57 -19.46
N ASP A 205 16.47 16.83 -19.54
CA ASP A 205 16.37 17.56 -20.80
C ASP A 205 17.75 17.98 -21.35
N ARG A 206 17.79 18.71 -22.48
CA ARG A 206 19.04 19.12 -23.12
C ARG A 206 19.86 20.10 -22.28
N ASP A 207 19.21 20.82 -21.37
CA ASP A 207 19.82 21.78 -20.45
C ASP A 207 20.21 21.11 -19.12
N GLY A 208 19.93 19.81 -18.97
CA GLY A 208 20.23 19.02 -17.78
C GLY A 208 19.18 19.09 -16.69
N ASN A 209 18.03 19.74 -16.93
CA ASN A 209 16.95 19.81 -15.93
C ASN A 209 16.16 18.51 -15.91
N LEU A 210 15.75 18.09 -14.72
CA LEU A 210 14.88 16.93 -14.54
C LEU A 210 13.46 17.25 -14.98
N GLN A 211 12.95 16.46 -15.92
CA GLN A 211 11.60 16.54 -16.44
C GLN A 211 10.84 15.26 -16.10
N SER A 212 9.56 15.40 -15.75
CA SER A 212 8.69 14.24 -15.60
C SER A 212 8.45 13.59 -16.98
N ALA A 213 8.57 12.26 -17.04
CA ALA A 213 8.27 11.49 -18.26
C ALA A 213 6.76 11.45 -18.54
N PHE A 214 5.94 11.60 -17.49
CA PHE A 214 4.50 11.76 -17.60
C PHE A 214 4.14 13.24 -17.53
N SER A 215 3.30 13.68 -18.44
CA SER A 215 2.85 15.07 -18.47
C SER A 215 1.59 15.35 -17.69
N VAL A 216 0.82 14.30 -17.42
CA VAL A 216 -0.47 14.36 -16.74
C VAL A 216 -0.59 13.13 -15.84
N ASP A 217 -1.26 13.32 -14.72
CA ASP A 217 -1.61 12.25 -13.81
C ASP A 217 -2.85 11.54 -14.38
N ILE A 218 -2.79 10.22 -14.59
CA ILE A 218 -3.89 9.43 -15.17
C ILE A 218 -4.06 8.16 -14.35
N ALA A 219 -5.30 7.78 -14.07
CA ALA A 219 -5.61 6.52 -13.44
C ALA A 219 -6.84 5.84 -14.07
N ARG A 220 -6.75 4.53 -14.19
CA ARG A 220 -7.79 3.60 -14.64
C ARG A 220 -7.81 2.42 -13.67
N PRO A 221 -8.90 1.63 -13.62
CA PRO A 221 -8.90 0.40 -12.82
C PRO A 221 -7.66 -0.45 -13.14
N GLY A 222 -6.89 -0.82 -12.12
CA GLY A 222 -5.64 -1.61 -12.25
C GLY A 222 -4.34 -0.83 -12.47
N TRP A 223 -4.36 0.44 -12.87
CA TRP A 223 -3.10 1.18 -13.06
C TRP A 223 -3.26 2.70 -12.98
N ALA A 224 -2.20 3.36 -12.50
CA ALA A 224 -2.08 4.81 -12.44
C ALA A 224 -0.68 5.23 -12.87
N GLN A 225 -0.56 6.43 -13.42
CA GLN A 225 0.70 7.11 -13.60
C GLN A 225 0.59 8.49 -12.98
N ILE A 226 1.66 8.92 -12.32
CA ILE A 226 1.74 10.24 -11.74
C ILE A 226 3.09 10.85 -12.10
N ARG A 227 3.12 12.19 -12.12
CA ARG A 227 4.36 12.95 -12.21
C ARG A 227 5.30 12.56 -11.07
N TRP A 228 6.59 12.70 -11.35
CA TRP A 228 7.64 12.39 -10.38
C TRP A 228 7.40 13.11 -9.03
N ASN A 229 7.55 12.39 -7.91
CA ASN A 229 7.36 12.88 -6.54
C ASN A 229 5.96 13.42 -6.18
N ARG A 230 4.89 12.98 -6.86
CA ARG A 230 3.49 13.35 -6.55
C ARG A 230 2.69 12.32 -5.75
N GLU A 231 3.37 11.43 -5.01
CA GLU A 231 2.71 10.35 -4.24
C GLU A 231 1.98 10.82 -2.99
N CYS A 232 2.24 12.05 -2.55
CA CYS A 232 1.61 12.62 -1.37
C CYS A 232 0.75 13.82 -1.79
N GLY A 233 -0.56 13.64 -1.86
CA GLY A 233 -1.50 14.71 -2.21
C GLY A 233 -2.81 14.23 -2.84
N GLY A 234 -3.69 15.19 -3.11
CA GLY A 234 -5.04 14.95 -3.64
C GLY A 234 -5.10 14.19 -4.96
N GLU A 235 -4.14 14.39 -5.87
CA GLU A 235 -4.10 13.70 -7.17
C GLU A 235 -3.81 12.20 -7.04
N MET A 236 -2.85 11.84 -6.19
CA MET A 236 -2.58 10.44 -5.89
C MET A 236 -3.79 9.79 -5.20
N ASN A 237 -4.43 10.51 -4.28
CA ASN A 237 -5.63 10.04 -3.60
C ASN A 237 -6.82 9.87 -4.58
N HIS A 238 -6.94 10.76 -5.56
CA HIS A 238 -7.89 10.61 -6.65
C HIS A 238 -7.58 9.34 -7.46
N ALA A 239 -6.32 9.17 -7.86
CA ALA A 239 -5.85 8.00 -8.61
C ALA A 239 -6.12 6.68 -7.86
N LEU A 240 -5.92 6.65 -6.55
CA LEU A 240 -6.21 5.49 -5.70
C LEU A 240 -7.67 5.05 -5.79
N GLY A 241 -8.62 5.99 -5.83
CA GLY A 241 -10.03 5.66 -6.04
C GLY A 241 -10.30 5.15 -7.46
N ARG A 242 -9.67 5.75 -8.47
CA ARG A 242 -9.81 5.33 -9.87
C ARG A 242 -9.28 3.93 -10.13
N VAL A 243 -8.18 3.53 -9.48
CA VAL A 243 -7.59 2.20 -9.70
C VAL A 243 -8.40 1.05 -9.12
N VAL A 244 -9.30 1.33 -8.16
CA VAL A 244 -10.27 0.36 -7.63
C VAL A 244 -11.63 0.43 -8.32
N GLY A 245 -11.82 1.32 -9.30
CA GLY A 245 -13.03 1.39 -10.10
C GLY A 245 -13.95 2.57 -9.83
N LEU A 246 -13.60 3.50 -8.92
CA LEU A 246 -14.42 4.70 -8.73
C LEU A 246 -14.42 5.57 -9.99
N THR A 247 -15.55 6.23 -10.20
CA THR A 247 -15.73 7.23 -11.26
C THR A 247 -15.70 8.62 -10.64
N PRO A 248 -15.08 9.63 -11.30
CA PRO A 248 -15.14 11.01 -10.83
C PRO A 248 -16.57 11.51 -10.82
N PHE A 249 -16.90 12.29 -9.81
CA PHE A 249 -18.16 13.01 -9.73
C PHE A 249 -17.93 14.46 -10.09
N VAL A 250 -18.67 14.99 -11.06
CA VAL A 250 -18.64 16.43 -11.40
C VAL A 250 -19.79 17.11 -10.68
N GLU A 251 -19.51 18.24 -10.04
CA GLU A 251 -20.52 19.07 -9.36
C GLU A 251 -21.78 19.27 -10.21
N GLY A 252 -22.95 19.06 -9.59
CA GLY A 252 -24.26 19.18 -10.25
C GLY A 252 -24.73 17.92 -10.98
N GLN A 253 -23.90 16.86 -11.08
CA GLN A 253 -24.37 15.56 -11.52
C GLN A 253 -25.18 14.85 -10.42
N PRO A 254 -26.16 14.00 -10.76
CA PRO A 254 -26.83 13.16 -9.77
C PRO A 254 -25.88 12.08 -9.24
N LEU A 255 -25.86 11.86 -7.93
CA LEU A 255 -25.13 10.75 -7.32
C LEU A 255 -25.91 9.44 -7.52
N GLU A 256 -25.28 8.42 -8.12
CA GLU A 256 -25.88 7.08 -8.30
C GLU A 256 -26.27 6.43 -6.96
N PHE A 257 -25.60 6.78 -5.85
CA PHE A 257 -25.86 6.22 -4.52
C PHE A 257 -26.84 7.03 -3.65
N GLY A 258 -27.50 8.04 -4.21
CA GLY A 258 -28.70 8.69 -3.64
C GLY A 258 -28.48 9.55 -2.38
N GLY A 259 -29.23 10.67 -2.29
CA GLY A 259 -29.71 11.44 -1.12
C GLY A 259 -28.85 11.77 0.13
N GLU A 260 -27.89 10.94 0.54
CA GLU A 260 -27.17 11.06 1.83
C GLU A 260 -26.11 12.18 1.82
N TYR A 261 -25.76 12.69 0.63
CA TYR A 261 -24.77 13.76 0.42
C TYR A 261 -25.40 14.86 -0.45
N PRO A 262 -26.17 15.79 0.15
CA PRO A 262 -26.86 16.85 -0.60
C PRO A 262 -25.90 17.73 -1.42
N ASP A 263 -24.63 17.83 -0.99
CA ASP A 263 -23.59 18.64 -1.62
C ASP A 263 -22.56 17.82 -2.43
N GLY A 264 -22.95 16.65 -2.94
CA GLY A 264 -22.19 15.98 -3.99
C GLY A 264 -20.78 15.51 -3.59
N LEU A 265 -20.63 14.72 -2.53
CA LEU A 265 -19.34 14.22 -1.98
C LEU A 265 -18.51 15.24 -1.18
N ILE A 266 -19.16 16.22 -0.57
CA ILE A 266 -18.56 17.04 0.49
C ILE A 266 -18.99 16.46 1.86
N TRP A 267 -18.02 16.34 2.77
CA TRP A 267 -18.27 15.88 4.14
C TRP A 267 -19.13 16.87 4.94
N ALA A 268 -20.08 16.37 5.74
CA ALA A 268 -20.94 17.15 6.61
C ALA A 268 -20.92 16.61 8.05
N ALA A 269 -21.35 17.45 9.00
CA ALA A 269 -21.39 17.10 10.42
C ALA A 269 -22.28 15.90 10.75
N SER A 270 -23.28 15.62 9.91
CA SER A 270 -24.20 14.49 10.06
C SER A 270 -23.60 13.15 9.61
N HIS A 271 -22.47 13.16 8.89
CA HIS A 271 -21.88 11.93 8.38
C HIS A 271 -21.07 11.19 9.46
N PRO A 272 -21.05 9.84 9.44
CA PRO A 272 -20.13 9.05 10.25
C PRO A 272 -18.68 9.51 10.08
N GLN A 273 -17.99 9.84 11.18
CA GLN A 273 -16.65 10.42 11.09
C GLN A 273 -15.61 9.43 10.57
N PRO A 274 -14.67 9.87 9.72
CA PRO A 274 -13.61 9.02 9.22
C PRO A 274 -12.64 8.61 10.33
N PHE A 275 -12.14 7.37 10.24
CA PHE A 275 -11.19 6.78 11.17
C PHE A 275 -9.94 6.31 10.42
N ASP A 276 -8.77 6.77 10.85
CA ASP A 276 -7.48 6.34 10.34
C ASP A 276 -7.09 5.03 11.05
N THR A 277 -7.33 3.90 10.39
CA THR A 277 -7.08 2.56 10.94
C THR A 277 -5.59 2.28 11.14
N ALA A 278 -4.71 2.85 10.32
CA ALA A 278 -3.26 2.69 10.46
C ALA A 278 -2.72 3.41 11.70
N ARG A 279 -3.31 4.55 12.08
CA ARG A 279 -2.92 5.33 13.26
C ARG A 279 -3.81 5.10 14.48
N GLY A 280 -4.99 4.50 14.30
CA GLY A 280 -5.96 4.23 15.35
C GLY A 280 -6.67 5.47 15.89
N VAL A 281 -6.89 6.49 15.07
CA VAL A 281 -7.38 7.82 15.49
C VAL A 281 -8.49 8.33 14.57
N PHE A 282 -9.37 9.19 15.08
CA PHE A 282 -10.36 9.85 14.24
C PHE A 282 -9.71 10.92 13.36
N ARG A 283 -10.37 11.25 12.25
CA ARG A 283 -10.04 12.36 11.37
C ARG A 283 -11.23 13.31 11.32
N THR A 284 -10.98 14.62 11.30
CA THR A 284 -12.06 15.60 11.19
C THR A 284 -12.80 15.50 9.86
N TRP A 285 -14.13 15.64 9.88
CA TRP A 285 -14.95 15.74 8.66
C TRP A 285 -14.79 17.10 7.94
N TYR A 286 -14.27 18.13 8.61
CA TYR A 286 -13.96 19.45 8.07
C TYR A 286 -12.46 19.63 7.84
N ALA A 287 -12.08 20.50 6.90
CA ALA A 287 -10.69 20.74 6.56
C ALA A 287 -9.99 21.51 7.69
N ALA A 288 -8.91 20.95 8.22
CA ALA A 288 -7.95 21.64 9.08
C ALA A 288 -6.66 21.79 8.29
N THR A 289 -6.17 23.02 8.05
CA THR A 289 -4.83 23.24 7.50
C THR A 289 -4.07 24.22 8.39
N ASP A 290 -2.74 24.09 8.38
CA ASP A 290 -1.79 24.79 9.26
C ASP A 290 -2.13 26.28 9.40
N GLY A 291 -2.70 26.64 10.56
CA GLY A 291 -3.04 28.03 10.90
C GLY A 291 -4.54 28.37 11.03
N PHE A 292 -5.46 27.45 10.76
CA PHE A 292 -6.88 27.64 11.11
C PHE A 292 -7.33 26.62 12.17
N THR A 293 -6.93 26.93 13.40
CA THR A 293 -7.77 26.84 14.61
C THR A 293 -9.24 27.10 14.29
N ILE A 294 -10.18 26.29 14.79
CA ILE A 294 -11.61 26.62 14.72
C ILE A 294 -11.84 27.86 15.57
N ARG A 295 -11.68 29.03 14.98
CA ARG A 295 -12.21 30.24 15.61
C ARG A 295 -13.71 30.04 15.71
N SER A 296 -14.28 30.31 16.87
CA SER A 296 -15.73 30.22 17.11
C SER A 296 -16.57 31.02 16.10
N SER A 297 -15.95 31.92 15.34
CA SER A 297 -16.49 32.75 14.27
C SER A 297 -16.66 32.07 12.90
N ASP A 298 -15.94 30.98 12.60
CA ASP A 298 -15.85 30.44 11.23
C ASP A 298 -17.02 29.49 10.90
N LYS A 299 -18.24 29.92 11.23
CA LYS A 299 -19.46 29.17 10.98
C LYS A 299 -20.07 29.56 9.62
N PRO A 300 -20.41 28.59 8.75
CA PRO A 300 -20.26 27.15 8.94
C PRO A 300 -18.86 26.62 8.59
N LEU A 301 -18.43 25.56 9.29
CA LEU A 301 -17.21 24.82 8.96
C LEU A 301 -17.30 24.26 7.53
N ARG A 302 -16.23 24.42 6.74
CA ARG A 302 -16.14 23.83 5.41
C ARG A 302 -15.83 22.33 5.52
N GLY A 303 -16.72 21.50 5.01
CA GLY A 303 -16.50 20.06 4.85
C GLY A 303 -15.25 19.74 4.03
N ARG A 304 -14.57 18.64 4.36
CA ARG A 304 -13.53 18.09 3.49
C ARG A 304 -14.13 17.64 2.16
N ILE A 305 -13.36 17.79 1.10
CA ILE A 305 -13.75 17.33 -0.24
C ILE A 305 -13.31 15.87 -0.44
N ASP A 306 -14.21 15.03 -0.94
CA ASP A 306 -13.87 13.68 -1.39
C ASP A 306 -12.87 13.72 -2.57
N PRO A 307 -11.84 12.86 -2.59
CA PRO A 307 -10.88 12.82 -3.69
C PRO A 307 -11.48 12.56 -5.08
N GLN A 308 -12.68 12.01 -5.21
CA GLN A 308 -13.36 11.81 -6.50
C GLN A 308 -14.17 13.02 -6.98
N PHE A 309 -14.34 14.06 -6.15
CA PHE A 309 -15.09 15.26 -6.50
C PHE A 309 -14.35 16.17 -7.47
N TYR A 310 -15.01 16.62 -8.54
CA TYR A 310 -14.52 17.65 -9.46
C TYR A 310 -15.45 18.85 -9.44
N HIS A 311 -14.89 20.01 -9.13
CA HIS A 311 -15.59 21.27 -9.27
C HIS A 311 -15.65 21.67 -10.75
N LYS A 312 -16.82 22.09 -11.23
CA LYS A 312 -17.05 22.44 -12.65
C LYS A 312 -16.17 23.59 -13.16
N GLU A 313 -15.75 24.48 -12.27
CA GLU A 313 -15.01 25.71 -12.61
C GLU A 313 -13.56 25.73 -12.08
N ILE A 314 -13.14 24.74 -11.27
CA ILE A 314 -11.82 24.73 -10.64
C ILE A 314 -11.16 23.36 -10.88
N ASN A 315 -10.19 23.33 -11.80
CA ASN A 315 -9.57 22.09 -12.30
C ASN A 315 -8.75 21.32 -11.25
N ASP A 316 -8.27 21.99 -10.19
CA ASP A 316 -7.44 21.40 -9.12
C ASP A 316 -8.13 21.48 -7.74
N TYR A 317 -9.47 21.36 -7.70
CA TYR A 317 -10.24 21.45 -6.44
C TYR A 317 -10.15 20.17 -5.60
N LYS A 318 -8.94 19.87 -5.10
CA LYS A 318 -8.64 18.71 -4.23
C LYS A 318 -8.02 19.18 -2.92
N GLU A 319 -8.29 18.46 -1.84
CA GLU A 319 -7.63 18.73 -0.55
C GLU A 319 -6.12 18.48 -0.66
N PRO A 320 -5.28 19.44 -0.22
CA PRO A 320 -3.85 19.24 -0.13
C PRO A 320 -3.52 18.21 0.97
N ALA A 321 -2.30 17.66 0.91
CA ALA A 321 -1.74 16.93 2.04
C ALA A 321 -1.52 17.89 3.22
N ASP A 322 -1.64 17.35 4.45
CA ASP A 322 -1.28 18.05 5.68
C ASP A 322 -0.07 17.34 6.35
N SER A 323 0.46 17.91 7.43
CA SER A 323 1.61 17.30 8.13
C SER A 323 1.30 15.95 8.77
N GLN A 324 0.02 15.57 8.90
CA GLN A 324 -0.41 14.30 9.48
C GLN A 324 -0.71 13.24 8.42
N SER A 325 -1.04 13.62 7.18
CA SER A 325 -1.51 12.70 6.16
C SER A 325 -1.38 13.23 4.74
N CYS A 326 -1.04 12.32 3.83
CA CYS A 326 -1.00 12.58 2.40
C CYS A 326 -2.39 12.66 1.76
N PHE A 327 -3.37 11.95 2.33
CA PHE A 327 -4.66 11.67 1.70
C PHE A 327 -5.83 12.14 2.56
N SER A 328 -6.75 12.92 1.97
CA SER A 328 -8.09 13.19 2.51
C SER A 328 -8.93 11.90 2.60
N PRO A 329 -9.85 11.76 3.58
CA PRO A 329 -10.79 10.63 3.61
C PRO A 329 -11.74 10.63 2.40
N TYR A 330 -11.99 9.43 1.84
CA TYR A 330 -13.19 9.22 1.01
C TYR A 330 -14.43 9.30 1.89
N THR A 331 -15.49 9.91 1.38
CA THR A 331 -16.83 9.90 1.99
C THR A 331 -17.33 8.47 2.19
N ASN A 332 -18.32 8.27 3.07
CA ASN A 332 -18.87 6.94 3.32
C ASN A 332 -19.53 6.34 2.06
N SER A 333 -20.06 7.19 1.16
CA SER A 333 -20.57 6.78 -0.15
C SER A 333 -19.48 6.09 -0.98
N ASN A 334 -18.33 6.77 -1.18
CA ASN A 334 -17.23 6.18 -1.95
C ASN A 334 -16.56 5.00 -1.22
N THR A 335 -16.47 5.05 0.11
CA THR A 335 -15.95 3.90 0.88
C THR A 335 -16.83 2.66 0.69
N ARG A 336 -18.16 2.81 0.70
CA ARG A 336 -19.10 1.73 0.40
C ARG A 336 -18.98 1.25 -1.04
N ALA A 337 -18.87 2.18 -2.01
CA ALA A 337 -18.69 1.83 -3.41
C ALA A 337 -17.39 1.03 -3.63
N ILE A 338 -16.27 1.42 -2.98
CA ILE A 338 -15.02 0.66 -3.03
C ILE A 338 -15.22 -0.76 -2.48
N GLN A 339 -15.84 -0.91 -1.31
CA GLN A 339 -16.11 -2.22 -0.73
C GLN A 339 -16.93 -3.11 -1.68
N GLN A 340 -18.02 -2.59 -2.25
CA GLN A 340 -18.86 -3.32 -3.21
C GLN A 340 -18.12 -3.69 -4.50
N LEU A 341 -17.28 -2.79 -5.02
CA LEU A 341 -16.46 -3.06 -6.21
C LEU A 341 -15.45 -4.19 -5.96
N LEU A 342 -14.81 -4.20 -4.78
CA LEU A 342 -13.86 -5.26 -4.41
C LEU A 342 -14.56 -6.62 -4.21
N GLU A 343 -15.81 -6.63 -3.73
CA GLU A 343 -16.59 -7.86 -3.55
C GLU A 343 -17.14 -8.42 -4.86
N SER A 344 -17.55 -7.53 -5.77
CA SER A 344 -18.20 -7.90 -7.04
C SER A 344 -17.23 -8.12 -8.20
N THR A 345 -15.95 -7.77 -8.04
CA THR A 345 -14.93 -7.92 -9.09
C THR A 345 -14.02 -9.11 -8.78
N PRO A 346 -13.77 -10.01 -9.75
CA PRO A 346 -12.81 -11.09 -9.56
C PRO A 346 -11.42 -10.59 -9.16
N THR A 347 -10.72 -11.33 -8.32
CA THR A 347 -9.35 -11.02 -7.89
C THR A 347 -8.42 -12.21 -8.13
N LEU A 348 -7.11 -11.96 -8.11
CA LEU A 348 -6.09 -12.99 -8.15
C LEU A 348 -5.66 -13.32 -6.73
N ARG A 349 -5.75 -14.58 -6.34
CA ARG A 349 -5.27 -15.04 -5.03
C ARG A 349 -4.97 -16.54 -5.03
N THR A 350 -4.36 -16.99 -3.95
CA THR A 350 -4.18 -18.42 -3.67
C THR A 350 -5.20 -18.86 -2.62
N VAL A 351 -6.05 -19.83 -2.94
CA VAL A 351 -7.00 -20.44 -1.99
C VAL A 351 -6.65 -21.91 -1.83
N ALA A 352 -6.38 -22.34 -0.60
CA ALA A 352 -5.96 -23.70 -0.27
C ALA A 352 -4.78 -24.21 -1.14
N GLY A 353 -3.77 -23.35 -1.34
CA GLY A 353 -2.57 -23.68 -2.14
C GLY A 353 -2.75 -23.57 -3.65
N ASN A 354 -3.95 -23.31 -4.16
CA ASN A 354 -4.21 -23.19 -5.59
C ASN A 354 -4.28 -21.71 -6.02
N PRO A 355 -3.36 -21.23 -6.87
CA PRO A 355 -3.45 -19.90 -7.46
C PRO A 355 -4.53 -19.88 -8.55
N GLY A 356 -5.31 -18.80 -8.61
CA GLY A 356 -6.43 -18.71 -9.53
C GLY A 356 -7.13 -17.35 -9.52
N TYR A 357 -8.16 -17.24 -10.36
CA TYR A 357 -9.12 -16.14 -10.30
C TYR A 357 -10.26 -16.53 -9.36
N TYR A 358 -10.57 -15.66 -8.40
CA TYR A 358 -11.58 -15.91 -7.39
C TYR A 358 -12.51 -14.71 -7.24
N LEU A 359 -13.77 -14.98 -6.90
CA LEU A 359 -14.76 -13.97 -6.56
C LEU A 359 -15.32 -14.28 -5.17
N TRP A 360 -15.67 -13.24 -4.42
CA TRP A 360 -16.34 -13.42 -3.13
C TRP A 360 -17.76 -13.94 -3.35
N ASP A 361 -18.09 -15.04 -2.70
CA ASP A 361 -19.45 -15.57 -2.63
C ASP A 361 -20.04 -15.20 -1.27
N ASP A 362 -21.02 -14.30 -1.27
CA ASP A 362 -21.66 -13.80 -0.05
C ASP A 362 -22.53 -14.86 0.65
N THR A 363 -22.95 -15.90 -0.08
CA THR A 363 -23.75 -17.01 0.46
C THR A 363 -22.87 -17.93 1.29
N THR A 364 -21.73 -18.36 0.74
CA THR A 364 -20.79 -19.24 1.44
C THR A 364 -19.80 -18.48 2.31
N ARG A 365 -19.72 -17.15 2.16
CA ARG A 365 -18.73 -16.27 2.81
C ARG A 365 -17.30 -16.72 2.55
N THR A 366 -17.02 -17.13 1.30
CA THR A 366 -15.70 -17.59 0.88
C THR A 366 -15.35 -17.09 -0.52
N TYR A 367 -14.08 -17.17 -0.89
CA TYR A 367 -13.64 -16.91 -2.25
C TYR A 367 -13.81 -18.17 -3.11
N ALA A 368 -14.73 -18.13 -4.08
CA ALA A 368 -15.01 -19.21 -5.01
C ALA A 368 -14.26 -19.00 -6.34
N PRO A 369 -13.75 -20.07 -6.99
CA PRO A 369 -13.04 -19.96 -8.25
C PRO A 369 -13.99 -19.49 -9.37
N VAL A 370 -13.49 -18.62 -10.25
CA VAL A 370 -14.24 -18.13 -11.41
C VAL A 370 -13.44 -18.28 -12.70
N ALA A 371 -14.12 -18.62 -13.79
CA ALA A 371 -13.50 -18.64 -15.11
C ALA A 371 -13.50 -17.22 -15.73
N PRO A 372 -12.43 -16.83 -16.44
CA PRO A 372 -12.42 -15.57 -17.18
C PRO A 372 -13.59 -15.46 -18.17
N ASN A 373 -14.44 -14.45 -18.00
CA ASN A 373 -15.60 -14.17 -18.86
C ASN A 373 -15.62 -12.72 -19.39
N TRP A 374 -14.54 -11.96 -19.17
CA TRP A 374 -14.40 -10.57 -19.60
C TRP A 374 -13.85 -10.46 -21.02
N LYS A 375 -13.89 -9.24 -21.57
CA LYS A 375 -13.28 -8.93 -22.87
C LYS A 375 -11.79 -9.29 -22.85
N GLY A 376 -11.37 -10.12 -23.81
CA GLY A 376 -10.00 -10.63 -23.90
C GLY A 376 -9.74 -11.93 -23.13
N ALA A 377 -10.76 -12.54 -22.52
CA ALA A 377 -10.64 -13.81 -21.78
C ALA A 377 -9.97 -14.95 -22.58
N ALA A 378 -10.11 -14.97 -23.91
CA ALA A 378 -9.48 -15.98 -24.77
C ALA A 378 -7.94 -15.98 -24.72
N LEU A 379 -7.32 -14.86 -24.36
CA LEU A 379 -5.87 -14.72 -24.21
C LEU A 379 -5.46 -14.52 -22.74
N GLN A 380 -6.39 -14.70 -21.79
CA GLN A 380 -6.12 -14.62 -20.37
C GLN A 380 -5.33 -15.86 -19.94
N LEU A 381 -4.11 -15.65 -19.43
CA LEU A 381 -3.25 -16.76 -19.01
C LEU A 381 -3.71 -17.33 -17.66
N LYS A 382 -3.46 -18.63 -17.45
CA LYS A 382 -3.76 -19.28 -16.17
C LYS A 382 -2.69 -18.91 -15.12
N PRO A 383 -3.06 -18.48 -13.91
CA PRO A 383 -2.10 -18.24 -12.82
C PRO A 383 -1.27 -19.49 -12.50
N ASP A 384 0.03 -19.31 -12.30
CA ASP A 384 1.00 -20.37 -11.97
C ASP A 384 1.54 -20.20 -10.55
N ARG A 385 2.13 -19.05 -10.23
CA ARG A 385 2.64 -18.71 -8.89
C ARG A 385 2.30 -17.26 -8.55
N MET A 386 2.00 -17.00 -7.29
CA MET A 386 1.52 -15.70 -6.81
C MET A 386 2.48 -15.14 -5.75
N GLY A 387 2.75 -13.84 -5.81
CA GLY A 387 3.54 -13.14 -4.78
C GLY A 387 5.00 -13.61 -4.65
N ILE A 388 5.65 -13.99 -5.75
CA ILE A 388 7.03 -14.48 -5.77
C ILE A 388 8.00 -13.46 -6.38
N PRO A 389 9.33 -13.55 -6.14
CA PRO A 389 10.30 -12.73 -6.85
C PRO A 389 10.28 -12.96 -8.37
N VAL A 390 10.17 -11.87 -9.13
CA VAL A 390 10.00 -11.91 -10.60
C VAL A 390 10.97 -10.99 -11.33
N ALA A 391 11.33 -11.42 -12.54
CA ALA A 391 11.87 -10.59 -13.59
C ALA A 391 10.76 -10.33 -14.64
N THR A 392 10.27 -9.10 -14.71
CA THR A 392 9.29 -8.67 -15.70
C THR A 392 9.98 -8.31 -17.00
N VAL A 393 9.65 -9.04 -18.06
CA VAL A 393 10.11 -8.80 -19.42
C VAL A 393 9.11 -7.87 -20.09
N ILE A 394 9.60 -6.82 -20.74
CA ILE A 394 8.81 -5.93 -21.58
C ILE A 394 9.50 -5.85 -22.94
N GLY A 395 8.72 -5.97 -24.02
CA GLY A 395 9.23 -5.80 -25.37
C GLY A 395 8.28 -5.01 -26.26
N SER A 396 8.82 -4.50 -27.36
CA SER A 396 8.10 -3.80 -28.41
C SER A 396 8.12 -4.58 -29.72
N LEU A 397 7.06 -4.43 -30.51
CA LEU A 397 6.85 -5.01 -31.82
C LEU A 397 6.43 -3.89 -32.78
N THR A 398 7.13 -3.79 -33.90
CA THR A 398 6.91 -2.79 -34.96
C THR A 398 6.97 -3.47 -36.32
N SER A 399 6.60 -2.74 -37.38
CA SER A 399 6.79 -3.24 -38.74
C SER A 399 8.29 -3.38 -39.07
N SER A 400 8.60 -4.12 -40.15
CA SER A 400 9.96 -4.23 -40.68
C SER A 400 10.55 -2.90 -41.16
N GLU A 401 9.72 -1.88 -41.38
CA GLU A 401 10.13 -0.53 -41.78
C GLU A 401 10.68 0.29 -40.60
N SER A 402 10.61 -0.24 -39.37
CA SER A 402 11.09 0.37 -38.13
C SER A 402 12.30 -0.38 -37.57
N PRO A 403 13.48 -0.32 -38.21
CA PRO A 403 14.64 -1.11 -37.80
C PRO A 403 15.06 -0.77 -36.37
N GLY A 404 15.29 -1.81 -35.56
CA GLY A 404 15.72 -1.68 -34.16
C GLY A 404 14.64 -1.22 -33.17
N ALA A 405 13.43 -0.90 -33.63
CA ALA A 405 12.31 -0.52 -32.76
C ALA A 405 11.51 -1.73 -32.23
N SER A 406 11.65 -2.91 -32.84
CA SER A 406 11.23 -4.17 -32.21
C SER A 406 12.35 -4.65 -31.30
N MET A 407 12.21 -4.48 -30.00
CA MET A 407 13.28 -4.76 -29.03
C MET A 407 12.76 -5.26 -27.69
N LEU A 408 13.65 -5.89 -26.93
CA LEU A 408 13.45 -6.14 -25.50
C LEU A 408 14.06 -4.99 -24.71
N PHE A 409 13.33 -4.49 -23.72
CA PHE A 409 13.87 -3.53 -22.74
C PHE A 409 14.62 -4.29 -21.64
N PRO A 410 15.56 -3.64 -20.93
CA PRO A 410 16.13 -4.19 -19.72
C PRO A 410 15.03 -4.66 -18.75
N PRO A 411 15.12 -5.88 -18.20
CA PRO A 411 14.08 -6.44 -17.36
C PRO A 411 13.91 -5.64 -16.07
N LEU A 412 12.67 -5.63 -15.58
CA LEU A 412 12.29 -5.02 -14.31
C LEU A 412 12.27 -6.10 -13.22
N PHE A 413 12.74 -5.78 -12.02
CA PHE A 413 12.85 -6.77 -10.93
C PHE A 413 12.06 -6.32 -9.70
N ALA A 414 11.36 -7.27 -9.08
CA ALA A 414 10.65 -7.05 -7.82
C ALA A 414 10.68 -8.29 -6.93
N ALA A 415 10.61 -8.08 -5.62
CA ALA A 415 10.55 -9.15 -4.62
C ALA A 415 9.22 -9.90 -4.64
N SER A 416 8.18 -9.36 -5.28
CA SER A 416 6.85 -9.97 -5.38
C SER A 416 6.19 -9.63 -6.71
N GLY A 417 5.58 -10.63 -7.33
CA GLY A 417 4.81 -10.55 -8.56
C GLY A 417 4.19 -11.89 -8.89
N ASN A 418 3.33 -11.92 -9.90
CA ASN A 418 2.59 -13.12 -10.29
C ASN A 418 3.11 -13.68 -11.60
N THR A 419 3.22 -15.00 -11.70
CA THR A 419 3.58 -15.71 -12.92
C THR A 419 2.39 -16.52 -13.41
N PHE A 420 2.39 -16.77 -14.71
CA PHE A 420 1.30 -17.41 -15.41
C PHE A 420 1.86 -18.50 -16.33
N ALA A 421 1.05 -19.49 -16.63
CA ALA A 421 1.38 -20.50 -17.64
C ALA A 421 1.38 -19.83 -19.02
N LEU A 422 2.58 -19.52 -19.52
CA LEU A 422 2.78 -18.94 -20.85
C LEU A 422 2.58 -20.01 -21.93
N GLU A 423 1.92 -19.64 -23.02
CA GLU A 423 1.69 -20.55 -24.14
C GLU A 423 2.98 -20.77 -24.95
N GLU A 424 3.38 -22.03 -25.07
CA GLU A 424 4.60 -22.43 -25.77
C GLU A 424 4.34 -22.80 -27.22
N ILE A 425 5.42 -22.80 -28.01
CA ILE A 425 5.37 -23.31 -29.38
C ILE A 425 4.92 -24.78 -29.38
N GLY A 426 3.90 -25.10 -30.18
CA GLY A 426 3.22 -26.39 -30.14
C GLY A 426 1.90 -26.39 -29.36
N THR A 427 1.49 -25.26 -28.78
CA THR A 427 0.15 -25.07 -28.21
C THR A 427 -0.97 -25.38 -29.23
N THR A 428 -2.03 -26.03 -28.75
CA THR A 428 -3.25 -26.29 -29.54
C THR A 428 -4.26 -25.13 -29.44
N SER A 429 -3.91 -24.03 -28.79
CA SER A 429 -4.80 -22.88 -28.63
C SER A 429 -5.01 -22.14 -29.96
N ILE A 430 -6.26 -22.14 -30.44
CA ILE A 430 -6.65 -21.41 -31.65
C ILE A 430 -6.43 -19.90 -31.54
N SER A 431 -6.40 -19.35 -30.33
CA SER A 431 -6.26 -17.91 -30.07
C SER A 431 -4.86 -17.38 -30.45
N TYR A 432 -3.89 -18.25 -30.70
CA TYR A 432 -2.53 -17.91 -31.09
C TYR A 432 -2.26 -18.11 -32.59
N ARG A 433 -3.24 -18.62 -33.35
CA ARG A 433 -3.12 -18.79 -34.80
C ARG A 433 -2.85 -17.44 -35.46
N GLY A 434 -1.92 -17.42 -36.42
CA GLY A 434 -1.54 -16.18 -37.13
C GLY A 434 -0.42 -15.39 -36.45
N ALA A 435 -0.05 -15.73 -35.21
CA ALA A 435 1.05 -15.08 -34.50
C ALA A 435 2.36 -15.10 -35.32
N ARG A 436 3.10 -13.99 -35.29
CA ARG A 436 4.35 -13.79 -36.04
C ARG A 436 5.55 -13.52 -35.14
N TYR A 437 5.40 -13.63 -33.83
CA TYR A 437 6.45 -13.34 -32.87
C TYR A 437 6.54 -14.40 -31.77
N ALA A 438 7.75 -14.65 -31.31
CA ALA A 438 8.04 -15.57 -30.21
C ALA A 438 9.17 -15.03 -29.34
N ALA A 439 9.15 -15.37 -28.05
CA ALA A 439 10.21 -15.08 -27.10
C ALA A 439 10.83 -16.40 -26.62
N ARG A 440 12.14 -16.56 -26.84
CA ARG A 440 12.92 -17.67 -26.28
C ARG A 440 13.53 -17.23 -24.96
N VAL A 441 13.29 -17.97 -23.89
CA VAL A 441 13.93 -17.79 -22.59
C VAL A 441 14.92 -18.91 -22.37
N ARG A 442 16.16 -18.56 -22.00
CA ARG A 442 17.21 -19.50 -21.63
C ARG A 442 17.44 -19.44 -20.13
N TYR A 443 17.65 -20.60 -19.52
CA TYR A 443 17.87 -20.76 -18.08
C TYR A 443 19.33 -21.15 -17.78
N ALA A 444 19.73 -21.01 -16.53
CA ALA A 444 21.09 -21.27 -16.08
C ALA A 444 21.53 -22.74 -16.25
N ASP A 445 20.59 -23.68 -16.28
CA ASP A 445 20.83 -25.11 -16.52
C ASP A 445 21.01 -25.46 -18.02
N GLY A 446 20.90 -24.48 -18.91
CA GLY A 446 21.00 -24.65 -20.36
C GLY A 446 19.66 -24.99 -21.04
N SER A 447 18.61 -25.27 -20.28
CA SER A 447 17.26 -25.44 -20.83
C SER A 447 16.74 -24.14 -21.44
N HIS A 448 15.81 -24.26 -22.38
CA HIS A 448 15.13 -23.10 -22.94
C HIS A 448 13.66 -23.41 -23.23
N ARG A 449 12.84 -22.37 -23.15
CA ARG A 449 11.41 -22.40 -23.48
C ARG A 449 11.11 -21.33 -24.52
N ILE A 450 10.16 -21.59 -25.42
CA ILE A 450 9.81 -20.69 -26.51
C ILE A 450 8.32 -20.36 -26.39
N PHE A 451 8.03 -19.10 -26.04
CA PHE A 451 6.68 -18.60 -25.83
C PHE A 451 6.16 -17.87 -27.06
N ILE A 452 4.92 -18.12 -27.46
CA ILE A 452 4.29 -17.45 -28.60
C ILE A 452 3.65 -16.13 -28.15
N ILE A 453 3.87 -15.06 -28.92
CA ILE A 453 3.24 -13.77 -28.69
C ILE A 453 2.09 -13.62 -29.71
N PRO A 454 0.82 -13.56 -29.28
CA PRO A 454 -0.37 -13.57 -30.15
C PRO A 454 -0.54 -12.25 -30.89
N LYS A 455 0.38 -11.95 -31.82
CA LYS A 455 0.39 -10.74 -32.62
C LYS A 455 0.81 -11.05 -34.06
N GLU A 456 -0.04 -10.63 -35.01
CA GLU A 456 0.29 -10.60 -36.43
C GLU A 456 1.30 -9.47 -36.74
N LEU A 457 1.63 -9.24 -38.01
CA LEU A 457 2.52 -8.13 -38.38
C LEU A 457 1.89 -6.77 -37.98
N PRO A 458 2.60 -5.93 -37.19
CA PRO A 458 2.15 -4.58 -36.85
C PRO A 458 1.95 -3.71 -38.08
N SER A 459 1.01 -2.75 -37.99
CA SER A 459 0.91 -1.68 -38.97
C SER A 459 2.17 -0.81 -38.97
N LYS A 460 2.44 -0.14 -40.10
CA LYS A 460 3.69 0.62 -40.29
C LYS A 460 3.85 1.80 -39.33
N ASP A 461 2.76 2.34 -38.81
CA ASP A 461 2.68 3.58 -38.03
C ASP A 461 2.54 3.34 -36.51
N ARG A 462 2.54 2.08 -36.05
CA ARG A 462 2.27 1.71 -34.65
C ARG A 462 3.35 0.84 -34.04
N ALA A 463 3.61 1.07 -32.76
CA ALA A 463 4.38 0.17 -31.91
C ALA A 463 3.45 -0.53 -30.92
N TYR A 464 3.56 -1.86 -30.85
CA TYR A 464 2.83 -2.69 -29.89
C TYR A 464 3.78 -3.16 -28.80
N TYR A 465 3.31 -3.28 -27.57
CA TYR A 465 4.12 -3.73 -26.44
C TYR A 465 3.49 -4.97 -25.81
N PHE A 466 4.34 -5.89 -25.38
CA PHE A 466 3.97 -7.11 -24.66
C PHE A 466 4.82 -7.25 -23.39
N SER A 467 4.38 -8.11 -22.49
CA SER A 467 5.09 -8.41 -21.26
C SER A 467 4.74 -9.75 -20.63
N PHE A 468 5.63 -10.25 -19.78
CA PHE A 468 5.37 -11.40 -18.93
C PHE A 468 6.37 -11.43 -17.77
N ASN A 469 5.99 -12.09 -16.67
CA ASN A 469 6.87 -12.31 -15.53
C ASN A 469 7.56 -13.67 -15.61
N LEU A 470 8.86 -13.67 -15.36
CA LEU A 470 9.66 -14.88 -15.17
C LEU A 470 9.99 -15.05 -13.68
N PRO A 471 9.77 -16.23 -13.10
CA PRO A 471 10.22 -16.54 -11.74
C PRO A 471 11.75 -16.45 -11.63
N ILE A 472 12.26 -15.68 -10.68
CA ILE A 472 13.71 -15.60 -10.43
C ILE A 472 14.26 -16.95 -9.93
N ALA A 473 13.44 -17.70 -9.19
CA ALA A 473 13.81 -19.02 -8.67
C ALA A 473 14.18 -20.03 -9.78
N ASP A 474 13.60 -19.87 -10.97
CA ASP A 474 13.87 -20.73 -12.13
C ASP A 474 15.20 -20.36 -12.82
N LYS A 475 15.89 -19.30 -12.36
CA LYS A 475 17.19 -18.81 -12.84
C LYS A 475 17.22 -18.50 -14.34
N PRO A 476 16.31 -17.64 -14.85
CA PRO A 476 16.39 -17.16 -16.23
C PRO A 476 17.65 -16.29 -16.42
N VAL A 477 18.35 -16.47 -17.54
CA VAL A 477 19.62 -15.77 -17.82
C VAL A 477 19.57 -14.92 -19.09
N GLU A 478 18.65 -15.19 -20.00
CA GLU A 478 18.54 -14.47 -21.27
C GLU A 478 17.14 -14.61 -21.88
N VAL A 479 16.67 -13.56 -22.53
CA VAL A 479 15.48 -13.58 -23.39
C VAL A 479 15.87 -13.11 -24.79
N SER A 480 15.40 -13.82 -25.81
CA SER A 480 15.60 -13.47 -27.22
C SER A 480 14.25 -13.38 -27.93
N LEU A 481 14.01 -12.28 -28.64
CA LEU A 481 12.81 -11.97 -29.38
C LEU A 481 12.99 -12.31 -30.86
N TYR A 482 12.07 -13.09 -31.42
CA TYR A 482 12.09 -13.53 -32.81
C TYR A 482 10.85 -13.06 -33.56
N ARG A 483 11.03 -12.76 -34.85
CA ARG A 483 9.96 -12.70 -35.85
C ARG A 483 9.94 -13.99 -36.65
N LEU A 484 8.81 -14.67 -36.63
CA LEU A 484 8.59 -15.91 -37.35
C LEU A 484 8.44 -15.66 -38.86
N GLN A 485 9.13 -16.45 -39.68
CA GLN A 485 9.02 -16.37 -41.14
C GLN A 485 7.58 -16.66 -41.58
N HIS A 486 6.96 -17.67 -40.97
CA HIS A 486 5.59 -18.08 -41.24
C HIS A 486 4.70 -17.82 -40.02
N PRO A 487 3.40 -17.52 -40.22
CA PRO A 487 2.45 -17.46 -39.13
C PRO A 487 2.41 -18.78 -38.37
N TYR A 488 2.21 -18.67 -37.05
CA TYR A 488 1.95 -19.82 -36.21
C TYR A 488 0.68 -20.54 -36.68
N VAL A 489 0.79 -21.86 -36.84
CA VAL A 489 -0.31 -22.76 -37.14
C VAL A 489 -0.42 -23.79 -36.02
N GLU A 490 -1.66 -24.11 -35.66
CA GLU A 490 -2.00 -25.09 -34.63
C GLU A 490 -1.44 -26.48 -35.00
N ASN A 491 -0.99 -27.26 -34.01
CA ASN A 491 -0.57 -28.67 -34.15
C ASN A 491 0.69 -28.94 -35.00
N GLY A 492 1.53 -27.93 -35.26
CA GLY A 492 2.84 -28.15 -35.89
C GLY A 492 3.99 -28.09 -34.86
N PRO A 493 4.84 -29.12 -34.71
CA PRO A 493 6.09 -28.97 -33.97
C PRO A 493 7.03 -28.11 -34.82
N ARG A 494 7.04 -26.81 -34.59
CA ARG A 494 8.12 -25.96 -35.08
C ARG A 494 8.93 -25.53 -33.87
N GLY A 495 10.19 -25.95 -33.78
CA GLY A 495 11.16 -25.11 -33.07
C GLY A 495 11.35 -23.80 -33.84
N LEU A 496 12.18 -22.90 -33.32
CA LEU A 496 12.65 -21.77 -34.12
C LEU A 496 13.39 -22.31 -35.37
N SER A 497 13.01 -21.82 -36.54
CA SER A 497 13.66 -22.13 -37.81
C SER A 497 14.90 -21.25 -37.99
N PRO A 498 15.96 -21.72 -38.69
CA PRO A 498 17.07 -20.86 -39.10
C PRO A 498 16.64 -19.63 -39.94
N SER A 499 15.45 -19.67 -40.53
CA SER A 499 14.85 -18.58 -41.29
C SER A 499 14.07 -17.56 -40.44
N ASP A 500 13.85 -17.84 -39.16
CA ASP A 500 13.24 -16.88 -38.24
C ASP A 500 14.23 -15.77 -37.90
N THR A 501 13.75 -14.52 -37.89
CA THR A 501 14.63 -13.36 -37.69
C THR A 501 14.77 -13.08 -36.20
N LEU A 502 15.98 -13.17 -35.66
CA LEU A 502 16.29 -12.63 -34.33
C LEU A 502 16.20 -11.10 -34.39
N LEU A 503 15.37 -10.50 -33.54
CA LEU A 503 15.16 -9.05 -33.47
C LEU A 503 15.97 -8.41 -32.35
N SER A 504 16.02 -9.06 -31.18
CA SER A 504 16.65 -8.50 -29.99
C SER A 504 16.96 -9.61 -28.98
N THR A 505 18.05 -9.46 -28.25
CA THR A 505 18.42 -10.32 -27.13
C THR A 505 18.73 -9.45 -25.92
N GLN A 506 18.24 -9.86 -24.76
CA GLN A 506 18.44 -9.18 -23.50
C GLN A 506 18.92 -10.19 -22.45
N ALA A 507 20.09 -9.93 -21.87
CA ALA A 507 20.57 -10.69 -20.72
C ALA A 507 19.75 -10.35 -19.47
N ILE A 508 19.53 -11.35 -18.62
CA ILE A 508 18.92 -11.19 -17.30
C ILE A 508 20.02 -11.37 -16.25
N THR A 509 20.39 -10.25 -15.63
CA THR A 509 21.29 -10.25 -14.47
C THR A 509 20.46 -9.95 -13.24
N VAL A 510 20.18 -10.99 -12.45
CA VAL A 510 19.39 -10.86 -11.22
C VAL A 510 20.16 -9.99 -10.22
N PRO A 511 19.53 -8.96 -9.63
CA PRO A 511 20.16 -8.12 -8.61
C PRO A 511 20.44 -8.90 -7.32
N THR A 512 21.45 -8.47 -6.56
CA THR A 512 21.79 -9.07 -5.26
C THR A 512 20.71 -8.86 -4.19
N SER A 513 19.94 -7.78 -4.30
CA SER A 513 18.86 -7.45 -3.38
C SER A 513 17.73 -6.71 -4.10
N MET A 514 16.51 -6.88 -3.61
CA MET A 514 15.33 -6.14 -4.05
C MET A 514 14.65 -5.51 -2.83
N PRO A 515 13.90 -4.40 -3.00
CA PRO A 515 13.11 -3.83 -1.93
C PRO A 515 12.17 -4.88 -1.33
N ALA A 516 12.10 -4.95 -0.01
CA ALA A 516 11.17 -5.83 0.67
C ALA A 516 9.72 -5.37 0.42
N VAL A 517 8.80 -6.32 0.34
CA VAL A 517 7.36 -6.02 0.29
C VAL A 517 6.93 -5.43 1.62
N VAL A 518 6.22 -4.31 1.57
CA VAL A 518 5.66 -3.66 2.76
C VAL A 518 4.18 -3.99 2.85
N THR A 519 3.77 -4.65 3.92
CA THR A 519 2.37 -5.06 4.13
C THR A 519 1.74 -4.29 5.29
N ARG A 520 0.44 -4.01 5.21
CA ARG A 520 -0.43 -3.60 6.33
C ARG A 520 -1.71 -4.41 6.32
N GLY A 521 -2.18 -4.81 7.49
CA GLY A 521 -3.36 -5.67 7.65
C GLY A 521 -3.11 -7.14 7.28
N GLY A 522 -4.14 -7.97 7.40
CA GLY A 522 -4.18 -9.38 7.00
C GLY A 522 -3.41 -10.37 7.88
N ASP A 523 -2.59 -9.91 8.82
CA ASP A 523 -2.03 -10.72 9.91
C ASP A 523 -2.78 -10.34 11.21
N SER A 524 -3.28 -11.32 11.96
CA SER A 524 -3.93 -11.07 13.26
C SER A 524 -2.98 -10.46 14.29
N ARG A 525 -1.68 -10.43 13.98
CA ARG A 525 -0.60 -10.02 14.89
C ARG A 525 0.07 -8.70 14.51
N GLN A 526 0.18 -8.39 13.21
CA GLN A 526 0.87 -7.18 12.71
C GLN A 526 -0.12 -6.08 12.35
N GLU A 527 -0.27 -5.10 13.22
CA GLU A 527 -0.85 -3.81 12.88
C GLU A 527 -0.01 -2.73 13.52
N ALA A 528 0.82 -2.04 12.73
CA ALA A 528 1.70 -1.03 13.30
C ALA A 528 0.88 0.00 14.08
N ARG A 529 0.96 0.01 15.41
CA ARG A 529 0.11 0.85 16.26
C ARG A 529 0.79 2.18 16.48
N THR A 530 0.08 3.28 16.27
CA THR A 530 0.63 4.61 16.58
C THR A 530 0.27 5.01 18.01
N ALA A 531 1.27 5.09 18.88
CA ALA A 531 1.16 5.66 20.21
C ALA A 531 1.06 7.20 20.13
N MET A 532 -0.04 7.78 20.62
CA MET A 532 -0.30 9.23 20.60
C MET A 532 -0.07 9.88 21.96
N VAL A 533 1.14 10.37 22.26
CA VAL A 533 1.38 11.04 23.55
C VAL A 533 1.07 12.53 23.44
N SER A 534 0.03 12.99 24.13
CA SER A 534 -0.44 14.39 24.05
C SER A 534 -0.18 15.24 25.30
N LYS A 535 0.30 14.62 26.38
CA LYS A 535 0.50 15.26 27.68
C LYS A 535 1.81 14.84 28.31
N LEU A 536 2.39 15.75 29.09
CA LEU A 536 3.54 15.47 29.93
C LEU A 536 3.09 14.94 31.29
N CYS A 537 3.57 13.77 31.66
CA CYS A 537 3.27 13.21 32.96
C CYS A 537 4.04 13.88 34.09
N THR A 538 3.30 14.35 35.09
CA THR A 538 3.83 15.08 36.26
C THR A 538 3.82 14.25 37.56
N THR A 539 3.16 13.09 37.57
CA THR A 539 3.05 12.21 38.74
C THR A 539 3.67 10.83 38.46
N GLN A 540 3.89 10.01 39.49
CA GLN A 540 4.47 8.67 39.28
C GLN A 540 3.48 7.66 38.67
N THR A 541 2.16 7.87 38.83
CA THR A 541 1.09 6.91 38.48
C THR A 541 0.37 7.31 37.20
N CYS A 542 1.11 7.63 36.11
CA CYS A 542 0.66 8.26 34.84
C CYS A 542 -0.50 7.59 34.05
N GLU A 543 -1.62 7.24 34.67
CA GLU A 543 -2.68 6.43 34.04
C GLU A 543 -3.33 7.14 32.84
N THR A 544 -3.64 8.44 32.96
CA THR A 544 -4.29 9.22 31.88
C THR A 544 -3.32 9.81 30.86
N GLU A 545 -2.03 9.82 31.16
CA GLU A 545 -0.96 10.43 30.35
C GLU A 545 -0.12 9.37 29.62
N SER A 546 -0.39 8.09 29.91
CA SER A 546 0.18 6.95 29.21
C SER A 546 -0.71 6.47 28.08
N ILE A 547 -0.08 5.93 27.04
CA ILE A 547 -0.76 5.26 25.94
C ILE A 547 -0.69 3.77 26.18
N ASP A 548 -1.87 3.20 26.40
CA ASP A 548 -2.11 1.77 26.51
C ASP A 548 -2.36 1.16 25.13
N ILE A 549 -1.51 0.21 24.78
CA ILE A 549 -1.60 -0.61 23.58
C ILE A 549 -1.66 -2.07 23.99
N ALA A 550 -2.64 -2.82 23.48
CA ALA A 550 -2.87 -4.20 23.89
C ALA A 550 -2.70 -5.21 22.73
N TRP A 551 -2.15 -6.38 23.06
CA TRP A 551 -2.02 -7.54 22.18
C TRP A 551 -2.61 -8.78 22.84
N HIS A 552 -3.07 -9.72 22.00
CA HIS A 552 -3.59 -11.00 22.45
C HIS A 552 -3.04 -12.15 21.58
N PRO A 553 -1.75 -12.53 21.72
CA PRO A 553 -1.12 -13.55 20.89
C PRO A 553 -1.81 -14.91 20.93
N ASP A 554 -1.85 -15.60 19.78
CA ASP A 554 -2.56 -16.88 19.60
C ASP A 554 -1.77 -18.12 20.11
N ASP A 555 -0.47 -18.00 20.39
CA ASP A 555 0.48 -19.12 20.57
C ASP A 555 1.23 -19.14 21.92
N GLU A 556 0.65 -18.60 23.00
CA GLU A 556 1.30 -18.51 24.33
C GLU A 556 2.65 -17.78 24.31
N SER A 557 2.91 -17.01 23.25
CA SER A 557 4.14 -16.23 23.11
C SER A 557 4.21 -15.08 24.10
N GLN A 558 5.42 -14.83 24.61
CA GLN A 558 5.74 -13.62 25.37
C GLN A 558 6.15 -12.53 24.39
N LEU A 559 5.64 -11.30 24.59
CA LEU A 559 6.04 -10.17 23.77
C LEU A 559 7.16 -9.38 24.43
N TYR A 560 8.14 -8.94 23.66
CA TYR A 560 9.11 -7.95 24.13
C TYR A 560 9.37 -6.92 23.04
N PHE A 561 9.87 -5.75 23.45
CA PHE A 561 9.93 -4.58 22.59
C PHE A 561 11.37 -4.13 22.36
N VAL A 562 11.74 -3.93 21.10
CA VAL A 562 13.07 -3.52 20.67
C VAL A 562 13.00 -2.16 19.99
N ALA A 563 13.91 -1.23 20.30
CA ALA A 563 13.92 0.08 19.66
C ALA A 563 14.19 -0.02 18.15
N GLY A 564 13.35 0.61 17.33
CA GLY A 564 13.31 0.40 15.88
C GLY A 564 14.38 1.14 15.05
N ARG A 565 15.26 1.96 15.65
CA ARG A 565 16.34 2.70 14.95
C ARG A 565 17.60 2.90 15.83
N PRO A 566 18.83 2.85 15.25
CA PRO A 566 20.09 3.09 15.98
C PRO A 566 20.26 4.52 16.52
N SER A 567 19.60 5.50 15.90
CA SER A 567 19.66 6.92 16.30
C SER A 567 18.81 7.25 17.53
N LEU A 568 18.02 6.30 18.04
CA LEU A 568 17.17 6.44 19.24
C LEU A 568 17.92 5.98 20.51
N GLY A 569 19.26 5.93 20.45
CA GLY A 569 20.14 5.50 21.52
C GLY A 569 20.17 3.97 21.72
N LEU A 570 21.22 3.47 22.37
CA LEU A 570 21.22 2.12 22.92
C LEU A 570 20.10 2.06 23.97
N THR A 571 19.30 0.98 23.94
CA THR A 571 18.45 0.57 25.06
C THR A 571 19.33 0.42 26.29
N THR A 572 19.49 1.48 27.07
CA THR A 572 20.34 1.44 28.25
C THR A 572 19.44 1.05 29.41
N PRO A 573 19.54 -0.18 29.96
CA PRO A 573 18.91 -0.49 31.24
C PRO A 573 19.66 0.30 32.30
N VAL A 574 19.25 1.54 32.55
CA VAL A 574 19.77 2.29 33.70
C VAL A 574 19.02 1.79 34.92
N GLY A 575 19.54 0.72 35.53
CA GLY A 575 19.07 0.17 36.79
C GLY A 575 18.33 -1.16 36.67
N ASN A 576 18.31 -1.89 37.79
CA ASN A 576 17.87 -3.27 37.98
C ASN A 576 16.82 -3.76 36.96
N PRO A 577 17.08 -4.83 36.17
CA PRO A 577 16.22 -5.30 35.08
C PRO A 577 14.82 -5.76 35.48
N LYS A 578 14.46 -5.73 36.77
CA LYS A 578 13.14 -6.15 37.25
C LYS A 578 12.12 -5.03 37.42
N ASP A 579 12.52 -3.75 37.58
CA ASP A 579 11.60 -2.75 38.14
C ASP A 579 11.54 -1.37 37.42
N ALA A 580 12.44 -1.06 36.48
CA ALA A 580 12.49 0.27 35.84
C ALA A 580 11.95 0.28 34.39
N PRO A 581 11.14 1.28 33.97
CA PRO A 581 10.64 1.36 32.59
C PRO A 581 11.77 1.52 31.58
N MET A 582 11.60 0.96 30.39
CA MET A 582 12.47 1.18 29.23
C MET A 582 12.47 2.67 28.86
N ARG A 583 13.63 3.27 28.62
CA ARG A 583 13.75 4.67 28.19
C ARG A 583 14.03 4.76 26.69
N LEU A 584 13.35 5.67 26.01
CA LEU A 584 13.37 5.86 24.57
C LEU A 584 13.64 7.33 24.26
N GLU A 585 14.75 7.63 23.58
CA GLU A 585 15.11 8.99 23.19
C GLU A 585 14.52 9.32 21.82
N VAL A 586 13.76 10.40 21.73
CA VAL A 586 13.04 10.78 20.51
C VAL A 586 13.32 12.24 20.18
N MET A 587 13.72 12.51 18.94
CA MET A 587 13.90 13.89 18.47
C MET A 587 12.55 14.56 18.21
N MET A 588 12.33 15.72 18.83
CA MET A 588 11.14 16.55 18.68
C MET A 588 11.52 18.01 18.45
N LYS A 589 10.67 18.76 17.75
CA LYS A 589 10.80 20.21 17.60
C LYS A 589 10.34 20.90 18.89
N GLY A 590 11.22 21.68 19.50
CA GLY A 590 10.95 22.46 20.69
C GLY A 590 10.26 23.82 20.40
N PRO A 591 9.97 24.61 21.43
CA PRO A 591 9.26 25.89 21.31
C PRO A 591 10.02 26.95 20.51
N ASP A 592 11.35 26.85 20.47
CA ASP A 592 12.25 27.69 19.68
C ASP A 592 12.40 27.22 18.22
N GLY A 593 11.70 26.14 17.85
CA GLY A 593 11.80 25.51 16.55
C GLY A 593 13.03 24.61 16.35
N ASN A 594 13.92 24.52 17.35
CA ASN A 594 15.09 23.66 17.31
C ASN A 594 14.74 22.21 17.64
N GLN A 595 15.53 21.26 17.13
CA GLN A 595 15.39 19.85 17.45
C GLN A 595 15.96 19.56 18.85
N ARG A 596 15.19 18.86 19.68
CA ARG A 596 15.50 18.50 21.07
C ARG A 596 15.25 17.01 21.30
N VAL A 597 16.08 16.38 22.12
CA VAL A 597 15.87 14.99 22.56
C VAL A 597 14.84 14.99 23.70
N VAL A 598 13.76 14.23 23.53
CA VAL A 598 12.73 13.99 24.54
C VAL A 598 12.77 12.53 24.95
N VAL A 599 12.73 12.26 26.25
CA VAL A 599 12.79 10.90 26.80
C VAL A 599 11.40 10.39 27.12
N PHE A 600 11.02 9.30 26.47
CA PHE A 600 9.81 8.52 26.73
C PHE A 600 10.14 7.31 27.60
N ARG A 601 9.17 6.88 28.41
CA ARG A 601 9.19 5.65 29.19
C ARG A 601 8.24 4.63 28.54
N ALA A 602 8.64 3.36 28.56
CA ALA A 602 7.84 2.26 28.05
C ALA A 602 7.86 1.07 29.03
N SER A 603 6.69 0.53 29.34
CA SER A 603 6.54 -0.65 30.20
C SER A 603 5.55 -1.64 29.61
N ARG A 604 5.81 -2.92 29.79
CA ARG A 604 4.92 -4.01 29.41
C ARG A 604 4.19 -4.51 30.65
N ALA A 605 2.87 -4.69 30.57
CA ALA A 605 2.10 -5.37 31.61
C ALA A 605 1.44 -6.65 31.13
N VAL A 606 1.42 -7.66 31.99
CA VAL A 606 0.84 -8.99 31.74
C VAL A 606 0.11 -9.51 32.97
N ASN A 607 -0.88 -10.37 32.79
CA ASN A 607 -1.57 -11.04 33.89
C ASN A 607 -1.03 -12.46 34.08
N THR A 608 -0.31 -12.71 35.16
CA THR A 608 0.35 -13.98 35.48
C THR A 608 -0.50 -14.85 36.41
N THR A 609 -0.29 -16.16 36.39
CA THR A 609 -0.96 -17.08 37.33
C THR A 609 -0.42 -17.00 38.75
N ALA A 610 0.87 -16.66 38.92
CA ALA A 610 1.54 -16.61 40.23
C ALA A 610 1.26 -15.31 40.99
N ASP A 611 1.44 -14.15 40.34
CA ASP A 611 1.42 -12.83 41.01
C ASP A 611 0.26 -11.93 40.54
N GLY A 612 -0.56 -12.38 39.59
CA GLY A 612 -1.58 -11.53 38.97
C GLY A 612 -0.96 -10.50 38.01
N TYR A 613 -1.44 -9.25 38.07
CA TYR A 613 -0.99 -8.18 37.18
C TYR A 613 0.44 -7.75 37.49
N ARG A 614 1.33 -7.87 36.50
CA ARG A 614 2.75 -7.52 36.61
C ARG A 614 3.13 -6.48 35.57
N LEU A 615 3.77 -5.40 36.03
CA LEU A 615 4.43 -4.41 35.16
C LEU A 615 5.93 -4.75 35.06
N SER A 616 6.50 -4.62 33.88
CA SER A 616 7.90 -4.90 33.57
C SER A 616 8.44 -3.90 32.55
N PRO A 617 9.76 -3.71 32.43
CA PRO A 617 10.33 -2.94 31.33
C PRO A 617 9.87 -3.52 29.98
N ALA A 618 9.57 -2.68 28.99
CA ALA A 618 9.06 -3.17 27.70
C ALA A 618 10.06 -4.09 26.97
N ASN A 619 11.36 -3.85 27.09
CA ASN A 619 12.39 -4.70 26.50
C ASN A 619 12.70 -5.98 27.29
N TYR A 620 12.06 -6.20 28.45
CA TYR A 620 12.36 -7.35 29.31
C TYR A 620 11.67 -8.62 28.80
N TRP A 621 12.46 -9.67 28.59
CA TRP A 621 11.99 -11.01 28.27
C TRP A 621 12.69 -12.03 29.17
N THR A 622 11.91 -12.82 29.90
CA THR A 622 12.35 -14.09 30.53
C THR A 622 11.48 -15.22 30.01
N GLU A 623 11.83 -16.47 30.34
CA GLU A 623 11.05 -17.66 29.94
C GLU A 623 9.53 -17.45 30.10
N PRO A 624 8.69 -18.08 29.25
CA PRO A 624 7.25 -17.84 29.28
C PRO A 624 6.64 -18.16 30.64
N GLU A 625 6.44 -17.13 31.46
CA GLU A 625 5.62 -17.25 32.66
C GLU A 625 4.19 -17.62 32.24
N LEU A 626 3.59 -18.54 32.99
CA LEU A 626 2.20 -18.94 32.76
C LEU A 626 1.29 -17.73 32.96
N LEU A 627 0.68 -17.28 31.87
CA LEU A 627 -0.25 -16.17 31.89
C LEU A 627 -1.66 -16.65 32.28
N LYS A 628 -2.35 -15.90 33.13
CA LYS A 628 -3.75 -16.13 33.50
C LYS A 628 -4.70 -15.83 32.33
N ASP A 629 -4.33 -14.85 31.52
CA ASP A 629 -4.94 -14.54 30.24
C ASP A 629 -3.84 -14.09 29.26
N ARG A 630 -4.09 -14.20 27.94
CA ARG A 630 -3.07 -13.88 26.94
C ARG A 630 -2.99 -12.39 26.62
N LEU A 631 -3.62 -11.50 27.40
CA LEU A 631 -3.57 -10.06 27.17
C LEU A 631 -2.25 -9.48 27.65
N GLN A 632 -1.55 -8.78 26.77
CA GLN A 632 -0.32 -8.07 27.09
C GLN A 632 -0.48 -6.60 26.70
N HIS A 633 -0.11 -5.70 27.60
CA HIS A 633 -0.20 -4.26 27.41
C HIS A 633 1.17 -3.63 27.28
N LEU A 634 1.29 -2.57 26.48
CA LEU A 634 2.43 -1.65 26.45
C LEU A 634 1.91 -0.28 26.84
N TYR A 635 2.52 0.29 27.88
CA TYR A 635 2.32 1.65 28.31
C TYR A 635 3.48 2.51 27.83
N ILE A 636 3.22 3.58 27.09
CA ILE A 636 4.21 4.58 26.69
C ILE A 636 3.81 5.94 27.23
N TRP A 637 4.72 6.66 27.88
CA TRP A 637 4.47 8.02 28.39
C TRP A 637 5.73 8.87 28.39
N VAL A 638 5.57 10.19 28.48
CA VAL A 638 6.68 11.14 28.69
C VAL A 638 6.57 11.68 30.11
N HIS A 639 7.65 11.62 30.89
CA HIS A 639 7.63 11.98 32.31
C HIS A 639 8.49 13.23 32.58
N ALA A 640 8.01 14.15 33.40
CA ALA A 640 8.66 15.42 33.71
C ALA A 640 10.09 15.24 34.26
N ASN A 641 10.29 14.29 35.19
CA ASN A 641 11.60 13.99 35.79
C ASN A 641 12.70 13.61 34.77
N ASP A 642 12.36 12.95 33.67
CA ASP A 642 13.36 12.58 32.65
C ASP A 642 13.65 13.73 31.68
N ASN A 643 12.83 14.78 31.72
CA ASN A 643 12.78 15.87 30.75
C ASN A 643 12.91 17.24 31.44
N THR A 644 13.58 17.31 32.59
CA THR A 644 13.74 18.54 33.39
C THR A 644 14.52 19.63 32.64
N ALA A 645 15.53 19.24 31.86
CA ALA A 645 16.37 20.15 31.08
C ALA A 645 15.68 20.80 29.86
N LEU A 646 14.50 20.31 29.46
CA LEU A 646 13.74 20.87 28.35
C LEU A 646 13.19 22.27 28.72
N PRO A 647 13.33 23.31 27.87
CA PRO A 647 12.64 24.58 28.07
C PRO A 647 11.10 24.42 28.18
N ALA A 648 10.44 25.32 28.90
CA ALA A 648 8.98 25.39 28.90
C ALA A 648 8.45 25.75 27.50
N GLY A 649 7.32 25.17 27.11
CA GLY A 649 6.67 25.37 25.83
C GLY A 649 6.26 24.07 25.12
N ARG A 650 5.80 24.21 23.87
CA ARG A 650 5.24 23.12 23.06
C ARG A 650 6.33 22.31 22.35
N TYR A 651 6.21 20.99 22.44
CA TYR A 651 7.06 20.02 21.75
C TYR A 651 6.22 19.25 20.73
N THR A 652 6.70 19.13 19.49
CA THR A 652 5.98 18.45 18.40
C THR A 652 6.89 17.50 17.61
N MET A 653 6.36 16.33 17.25
CA MET A 653 6.96 15.49 16.21
C MET A 653 6.49 15.95 14.83
N THR A 654 7.40 15.92 13.85
CA THR A 654 7.07 16.31 12.46
C THR A 654 6.29 15.21 11.73
N ASP A 655 6.50 13.94 12.09
CA ASP A 655 5.77 12.78 11.55
C ASP A 655 5.74 11.67 12.63
N ALA A 656 4.90 10.66 12.45
CA ALA A 656 4.96 9.45 13.25
C ALA A 656 6.25 8.68 12.93
N VAL A 657 7.05 8.39 13.95
CA VAL A 657 8.32 7.67 13.80
C VAL A 657 8.17 6.27 14.33
N LYS A 658 8.70 5.26 13.61
CA LYS A 658 8.82 3.90 14.14
C LYS A 658 9.63 3.93 15.44
N LEU A 659 8.99 3.58 16.54
CA LEU A 659 9.54 3.61 17.90
C LEU A 659 10.05 2.23 18.31
N LEU A 660 9.20 1.19 18.19
CA LEU A 660 9.50 -0.17 18.63
C LEU A 660 9.18 -1.19 17.54
N ASP A 661 10.00 -2.24 17.43
CA ASP A 661 9.59 -3.55 16.91
C ASP A 661 9.05 -4.38 18.08
N VAL A 662 7.92 -5.07 17.85
CA VAL A 662 7.30 -5.97 18.81
C VAL A 662 7.68 -7.38 18.41
N HIS A 663 8.40 -8.06 19.28
CA HIS A 663 8.87 -9.41 19.09
C HIS A 663 8.00 -10.38 19.87
N ALA A 664 7.66 -11.52 19.27
CA ALA A 664 7.06 -12.65 19.98
C ALA A 664 8.08 -13.78 20.08
N VAL A 665 8.30 -14.25 21.30
CA VAL A 665 9.13 -15.41 21.60
C VAL A 665 8.24 -16.59 21.93
N SER A 666 8.43 -17.71 21.22
CA SER A 666 7.77 -18.98 21.49
C SER A 666 8.75 -20.15 21.33
N GLY A 667 8.28 -21.39 21.55
CA GLY A 667 9.06 -22.60 21.26
C GLY A 667 9.47 -22.74 19.78
N ALA A 668 8.89 -21.96 18.87
CA ALA A 668 9.24 -21.92 17.45
C ALA A 668 10.31 -20.86 17.10
N GLY A 669 10.78 -20.07 18.07
CA GLY A 669 11.78 -19.02 17.89
C GLY A 669 11.27 -17.60 18.16
N ASP A 670 12.13 -16.62 17.89
CA ASP A 670 11.83 -15.19 17.97
C ASP A 670 11.45 -14.63 16.58
N ARG A 671 10.38 -13.84 16.53
CA ARG A 671 9.93 -13.15 15.30
C ARG A 671 9.29 -11.81 15.61
N ILE A 672 9.44 -10.86 14.70
CA ILE A 672 8.72 -9.59 14.75
C ILE A 672 7.24 -9.84 14.41
N VAL A 673 6.37 -9.56 15.37
CA VAL A 673 4.93 -9.71 15.23
C VAL A 673 4.19 -8.40 15.13
N ASP A 674 4.79 -7.27 15.47
CA ASP A 674 4.15 -5.96 15.30
C ASP A 674 5.19 -4.82 15.33
N ARG A 675 4.76 -3.57 15.14
CA ARG A 675 5.57 -2.36 15.30
C ARG A 675 4.78 -1.29 16.03
N VAL A 676 5.43 -0.53 16.90
CA VAL A 676 4.82 0.66 17.50
C VAL A 676 5.47 1.89 16.89
N LYS A 677 4.65 2.76 16.29
CA LYS A 677 5.06 4.12 15.91
C LYS A 677 4.73 5.06 17.06
N LEU A 678 5.55 6.06 17.29
CA LEU A 678 5.26 7.15 18.21
C LEU A 678 4.95 8.40 17.42
N ASN A 679 3.91 9.10 17.83
CA ASN A 679 3.69 10.46 17.40
C ASN A 679 3.17 11.30 18.57
N ALA A 680 4.02 12.22 19.03
CA ALA A 680 3.82 12.98 20.25
C ALA A 680 3.69 14.47 19.99
N THR A 681 2.84 15.13 20.77
CA THR A 681 2.73 16.59 20.85
C THR A 681 2.26 16.98 22.24
N PHE A 682 3.07 17.67 23.03
CA PHE A 682 2.69 18.05 24.39
C PHE A 682 3.26 19.42 24.75
N GLU A 683 2.70 20.02 25.78
CA GLU A 683 3.18 21.26 26.36
C GLU A 683 3.86 20.97 27.70
N LYS A 684 5.06 21.51 27.87
CA LYS A 684 5.76 21.53 29.16
C LYS A 684 5.52 22.90 29.80
N LEU A 685 4.88 22.91 30.95
CA LEU A 685 4.64 24.12 31.75
C LEU A 685 5.92 24.62 32.42
#